data_AF-A0A9P7D551-F1
#
_entry.id   AF-A0A9P7D551-F1
#
_cell.length_a   1.000
_cell.length_b   1.000
_cell.length_c   1.000
_cell.angle_alpha   90.00
_cell.angle_beta   90.00
_cell.angle_gamma   90.00
#
_symmetry.space_group_name_H-M   'P 1'
#
loop_
_entity.id
_entity.type
_entity.pdbx_description
1 polymer ?
#
loop_
_entity_poly.entity_id
_entity_poly.type
_entity_poly.pdbx_seq_one_letter_code
_entity_poly.pdbx_strand_id
1 'polypeptide(L)'
;MPGSLQGRYIRLELIRINDLPLPSERIPAGFYVSINVDSKRHWKSPVRVVSSDESEVLGDIVILSSREVPELSVEIRVSYELGRMLGNGEVVAKFETSWDELLDRGDEPFDISFPPVGDMHPSLTLKAAVLPSCDNQDRAPLDFIVECDIARETDAGHERFATYVTSKTVSHLNDAVQHFQLVLDQCPVGHPDRAGALTNLAWARLKGYIEKDLQNDLQDIDSITSSFREALALQPQGHPDHSLATYHLIKALTWRNSEASTTAYIYESAQLSCKLLPLCPEGTYLHSIVAGADGVDCVIRACIKHPVDASDEGIHLRRVVLELCPLGNNHLLALSKLIGALRSRFEQCGSINDLDESIQCGREAVSLCSEGHSHRASYLMILGYSLQSRFDHRGNPHDLDEVISLFEEALRLSPVGHESRCLSLGHLGLALYKRFGQCGDVNDIIGAISHQREALTLRPPGNPGRTFLLNNLAIALAARYAKLDVSEDLNEAIDLFRDSLQLRPHGHPLRHTVLLNLSSALCSRFEQTEKDEDVEEVIRLCQELLEDLPSLHPDRCSSYGMLAQAYWLCHTAQRKSADLSLAVENYRLASRHATQGFPRRILLALAWARSSELYQHESALEAYQTCLDLFDNHVMTRSSIISRREAATAFRNAQLLPVDAASCVIRRDNPRRAVELLEQGRGQQWSLASRLRTPLEDLMSASPELADKLSEISKRLSDAQGSTGNADRAAADRAATQYRRLQEQWGAVVSLGSCSRLRMKTCKRQRVYGPVIILIGSQYSRSAIIVMASGEPHHVPLPSVTLTDLKNLKDRFARAIRHASSMGPKVPRNDLIVLLRAVWDEIMLPIVNFLQHDLKLKCLSRIWLCPTGAFTSIPLHAAHPFRTKEDHSGKEACLEDLYICSYTPTLSALVRSRQMMKKHVPPSFVAIGQGQPSTGKSKELLAVDSEIELVRKLVPATANRPSISGDAATRAGALQALQENTWVHLACHGKQDHEQPYNSHFVMRDEAITLLDIMEKDIPHAEFAFLSACHTAVGDEKTPDEVIHLAAGLQFSGFKSVVGTLWEVDDAVAKHVVKAFYENMFEDLEDGGVMDCTKAAWALNRATHAVKMDVPLEQRMVFIHVALSRGPPMSTFLRLMFLRNPPVLSVRPILCYRDTRSSGVKVFGIFSMIEFIDGTTPRIPFLARARSSSTTPSAPPQGLLPHLQDRSLTHPLLVHLQGNTHRTTIIISPWCSYRDDHSGIVLWNCGIPVLAHSRLAKIT
;
A
#
# COMPACT_ATOMS: atom_id res chain seq x y z
N MET A 1 -85.25 46.81 32.02
CA MET A 1 -83.92 47.05 32.59
C MET A 1 -83.02 45.91 32.16
N PRO A 2 -81.96 46.15 31.37
CA PRO A 2 -80.91 45.17 31.15
C PRO A 2 -80.23 44.78 32.47
N GLY A 3 -79.69 43.56 32.55
CA GLY A 3 -78.93 43.08 33.69
C GLY A 3 -77.55 43.74 33.82
N SER A 4 -76.91 43.56 34.97
CA SER A 4 -75.56 44.08 35.25
C SER A 4 -74.50 43.49 34.33
N LEU A 5 -73.61 44.34 33.80
CA LEU A 5 -72.36 43.99 33.10
C LEU A 5 -71.30 43.41 34.07
N GLN A 6 -71.62 42.32 34.75
CA GLN A 6 -70.71 41.60 35.64
C GLN A 6 -70.46 40.19 35.11
N GLY A 7 -69.21 39.91 34.70
CA GLY A 7 -68.74 38.56 34.41
C GLY A 7 -68.71 38.13 32.94
N ARG A 8 -68.60 39.07 31.99
CA ARG A 8 -68.22 38.72 30.61
C ARG A 8 -66.70 38.63 30.50
N TYR A 9 -66.24 37.65 29.71
CA TYR A 9 -64.82 37.44 29.42
C TYR A 9 -64.58 37.41 27.91
N ILE A 10 -63.42 37.86 27.46
CA ILE A 10 -63.00 37.73 26.06
C ILE A 10 -61.93 36.64 26.00
N ARG A 11 -62.19 35.58 25.22
CA ARG A 11 -61.19 34.59 24.79
C ARG A 11 -60.52 35.10 23.52
N LEU A 12 -59.20 35.25 23.57
CA LEU A 12 -58.35 35.51 22.41
C LEU A 12 -57.56 34.22 22.11
N GLU A 13 -57.52 33.83 20.85
CA GLU A 13 -56.87 32.62 20.36
C GLU A 13 -56.19 32.91 19.02
N LEU A 14 -54.88 32.68 18.92
CA LEU A 14 -54.09 33.08 17.76
C LEU A 14 -53.95 31.92 16.76
N ILE A 15 -54.49 32.09 15.54
CA ILE A 15 -54.79 30.96 14.65
C ILE A 15 -54.02 30.96 13.33
N ARG A 16 -53.58 32.10 12.81
CA ARG A 16 -52.79 32.09 11.56
C ARG A 16 -51.79 33.23 11.49
N ILE A 17 -50.53 32.84 11.32
CA ILE A 17 -49.43 33.69 10.85
C ILE A 17 -49.01 33.17 9.47
N ASN A 18 -49.12 34.02 8.44
CA ASN A 18 -48.66 33.76 7.07
C ASN A 18 -47.90 34.97 6.56
N ASP A 19 -46.80 34.74 5.83
CA ASP A 19 -46.06 35.75 5.06
C ASP A 19 -45.69 37.01 5.86
N LEU A 20 -45.15 36.84 7.08
CA LEU A 20 -44.70 37.95 7.92
C LEU A 20 -43.46 38.63 7.29
N PRO A 21 -43.56 39.89 6.82
CA PRO A 21 -42.42 40.60 6.27
C PRO A 21 -41.53 41.13 7.40
N LEU A 22 -40.23 41.17 7.15
CA LEU A 22 -39.24 41.53 8.17
C LEU A 22 -38.98 43.04 8.14
N PRO A 23 -39.17 43.76 9.27
CA PRO A 23 -39.04 45.22 9.31
C PRO A 23 -37.59 45.71 9.25
N SER A 24 -36.61 44.83 9.52
CA SER A 24 -35.18 45.13 9.45
C SER A 24 -34.38 43.98 8.82
N GLU A 25 -33.18 44.27 8.33
CA GLU A 25 -32.21 43.26 7.84
C GLU A 25 -31.59 42.41 8.98
N ARG A 26 -32.18 42.40 10.18
CA ARG A 26 -31.77 41.55 11.28
C ARG A 26 -32.59 40.26 11.29
N ILE A 27 -31.90 39.14 11.52
CA ILE A 27 -32.52 37.82 11.56
C ILE A 27 -33.34 37.70 12.85
N PRO A 28 -34.67 37.50 12.80
CA PRO A 28 -35.45 37.19 13.99
C PRO A 28 -35.00 35.84 14.55
N ALA A 29 -34.89 35.77 15.88
CA ALA A 29 -34.78 34.51 16.60
C ALA A 29 -36.15 33.80 16.60
N GLY A 30 -37.23 34.57 16.68
CA GLY A 30 -38.60 34.11 16.53
C GLY A 30 -39.60 35.25 16.70
N PHE A 31 -40.89 34.91 16.75
CA PHE A 31 -41.99 35.87 16.93
C PHE A 31 -42.76 35.54 18.20
N TYR A 32 -43.34 36.57 18.81
CA TYR A 32 -44.26 36.40 19.93
C TYR A 32 -45.36 37.48 19.91
N VAL A 33 -46.45 37.25 20.64
CA VAL A 33 -47.56 38.20 20.76
C VAL A 33 -47.52 38.86 22.12
N SER A 34 -47.50 40.19 22.14
CA SER A 34 -47.70 41.00 23.34
C SER A 34 -49.14 41.52 23.37
N ILE A 35 -49.82 41.36 24.50
CA ILE A 35 -51.16 41.91 24.71
C ILE A 35 -51.06 42.96 25.81
N ASN A 36 -51.19 44.22 25.41
CA ASN A 36 -51.02 45.41 26.22
C ASN A 36 -52.43 45.90 26.64
N VAL A 37 -52.67 45.93 27.95
CA VAL A 37 -53.99 46.17 28.57
C VAL A 37 -54.06 47.56 29.22
N ASP A 38 -52.93 48.05 29.71
CA ASP A 38 -52.64 49.47 29.94
C ASP A 38 -51.12 49.66 29.94
N SER A 39 -50.63 50.86 30.31
CA SER A 39 -49.20 51.20 30.34
C SER A 39 -48.39 50.51 31.47
N LYS A 40 -48.94 49.50 32.14
CA LYS A 40 -48.29 48.69 33.20
C LYS A 40 -48.68 47.20 33.14
N ARG A 41 -49.64 46.82 32.30
CA ARG A 41 -50.22 45.46 32.26
C ARG A 41 -50.07 44.87 30.87
N HIS A 42 -49.03 44.05 30.73
CA HIS A 42 -48.62 43.39 29.49
C HIS A 42 -48.57 41.88 29.71
N TRP A 43 -49.16 41.10 28.80
CA TRP A 43 -48.95 39.66 28.67
C TRP A 43 -48.10 39.36 27.44
N LYS A 44 -47.31 38.29 27.47
CA LYS A 44 -46.52 37.80 26.34
C LYS A 44 -46.74 36.31 26.11
N SER A 45 -46.89 35.89 24.86
CA SER A 45 -46.74 34.48 24.47
C SER A 45 -45.27 34.05 24.60
N PRO A 46 -44.97 32.73 24.66
CA PRO A 46 -43.64 32.23 24.37
C PRO A 46 -43.18 32.66 22.97
N VAL A 47 -41.87 32.81 22.78
CA VAL A 47 -41.28 33.04 21.44
C VAL A 47 -41.34 31.74 20.62
N ARG A 48 -41.80 31.82 19.38
CA ARG A 48 -41.88 30.70 18.43
C ARG A 48 -41.00 30.94 17.20
N VAL A 49 -40.33 29.88 16.73
CA VAL A 49 -39.56 29.92 15.47
C VAL A 49 -40.53 29.66 14.32
N VAL A 50 -41.06 30.72 13.74
CA VAL A 50 -41.99 30.63 12.61
C VAL A 50 -41.26 30.08 11.36
N SER A 51 -41.88 29.12 10.69
CA SER A 51 -41.43 28.60 9.39
C SER A 51 -41.81 29.57 8.26
N SER A 52 -41.12 29.53 7.12
CA SER A 52 -41.51 30.35 5.96
C SER A 52 -42.77 29.84 5.24
N ASP A 53 -43.08 28.55 5.38
CA ASP A 53 -43.98 27.83 4.46
C ASP A 53 -45.26 27.27 5.12
N GLU A 54 -45.27 27.08 6.45
CA GLU A 54 -46.42 26.52 7.19
C GLU A 54 -47.14 27.54 8.08
N SER A 55 -48.48 27.52 8.04
CA SER A 55 -49.33 28.39 8.86
C SER A 55 -49.42 27.90 10.30
N GLU A 56 -48.61 28.45 11.21
CA GLU A 56 -48.67 28.10 12.64
C GLU A 56 -49.97 28.58 13.32
N VAL A 57 -50.57 27.69 14.11
CA VAL A 57 -51.61 27.99 15.11
C VAL A 57 -50.90 28.07 16.46
N LEU A 58 -50.72 29.27 17.03
CA LEU A 58 -50.01 29.40 18.32
C LEU A 58 -50.80 28.80 19.49
N GLY A 59 -52.13 28.70 19.39
CA GLY A 59 -52.98 27.90 20.30
C GLY A 59 -53.09 28.40 21.75
N ASP A 60 -52.31 29.40 22.14
CA ASP A 60 -52.41 30.07 23.44
C ASP A 60 -53.77 30.78 23.57
N ILE A 61 -54.46 30.50 24.69
CA ILE A 61 -55.80 31.02 25.00
C ILE A 61 -55.69 32.03 26.14
N VAL A 62 -55.83 33.32 25.81
CA VAL A 62 -55.84 34.41 26.79
C VAL A 62 -57.28 34.77 27.12
N ILE A 63 -57.59 34.92 28.42
CA ILE A 63 -58.94 35.21 28.92
C ILE A 63 -58.90 36.53 29.69
N LEU A 64 -59.49 37.58 29.12
CA LEU A 64 -59.54 38.92 29.71
C LEU A 64 -60.92 39.16 30.37
N SER A 65 -60.97 39.89 31.50
CA SER A 65 -62.22 40.11 32.27
C SER A 65 -62.72 41.55 32.21
N SER A 66 -64.04 41.74 32.18
CA SER A 66 -64.71 43.03 31.95
C SER A 66 -64.65 44.05 33.11
N ARG A 67 -63.69 43.96 34.04
CA ARG A 67 -63.65 44.79 35.26
C ARG A 67 -62.58 45.89 35.29
N GLU A 68 -61.61 45.90 34.38
CA GLU A 68 -60.37 46.67 34.59
C GLU A 68 -59.79 47.38 33.35
N VAL A 69 -60.52 47.49 32.23
CA VAL A 69 -59.92 47.85 30.92
C VAL A 69 -60.87 48.69 30.04
N PRO A 70 -60.44 49.83 29.49
CA PRO A 70 -61.17 50.56 28.45
C PRO A 70 -60.67 50.26 27.01
N GLU A 71 -59.36 50.10 26.83
CA GLU A 71 -58.66 49.96 25.55
C GLU A 71 -57.75 48.72 25.56
N LEU A 72 -57.61 48.06 24.42
CA LEU A 72 -56.79 46.86 24.24
C LEU A 72 -55.87 47.05 23.03
N SER A 73 -54.57 46.80 23.23
CA SER A 73 -53.55 46.85 22.17
C SER A 73 -52.87 45.49 22.02
N VAL A 74 -53.12 44.79 20.92
CA VAL A 74 -52.39 43.57 20.56
C VAL A 74 -51.23 43.93 19.62
N GLU A 75 -50.01 43.57 20.01
CA GLU A 75 -48.79 43.76 19.24
C GLU A 75 -48.17 42.41 18.89
N ILE A 76 -47.75 42.23 17.64
CA ILE A 76 -46.95 41.08 17.22
C ILE A 76 -45.52 41.56 17.07
N ARG A 77 -44.62 40.98 17.86
CA ARG A 77 -43.25 41.48 18.04
C ARG A 77 -42.23 40.45 17.61
N VAL A 78 -41.24 40.90 16.84
CA VAL A 78 -40.03 40.15 16.54
C VAL A 78 -39.16 40.10 17.78
N SER A 79 -38.80 38.89 18.19
CA SER A 79 -37.68 38.69 19.10
C SER A 79 -36.40 38.45 18.32
N TYR A 80 -35.31 39.02 18.82
CA TYR A 80 -33.94 38.72 18.38
C TYR A 80 -33.22 37.74 19.33
N GLU A 81 -33.94 37.21 20.33
CA GLU A 81 -33.47 36.25 21.34
C GLU A 81 -34.56 35.17 21.61
N LEU A 82 -34.24 33.88 21.48
CA LEU A 82 -35.14 32.75 21.80
C LEU A 82 -35.14 32.38 23.30
N GLY A 83 -34.07 32.70 24.02
CA GLY A 83 -33.92 32.44 25.44
C GLY A 83 -34.65 33.46 26.32
N ARG A 84 -33.97 33.92 27.37
CA ARG A 84 -34.46 35.03 28.21
C ARG A 84 -34.19 36.35 27.48
N MET A 85 -35.25 36.94 26.95
CA MET A 85 -35.18 38.22 26.22
C MET A 85 -34.74 39.38 27.14
N LEU A 86 -33.83 40.22 26.63
CA LEU A 86 -33.45 41.49 27.24
C LEU A 86 -34.55 42.56 27.13
N GLY A 87 -35.11 42.72 25.93
CA GLY A 87 -36.11 43.75 25.60
C GLY A 87 -37.50 43.18 25.32
N ASN A 88 -38.38 44.02 24.77
CA ASN A 88 -39.64 43.61 24.17
C ASN A 88 -39.53 43.38 22.65
N GLY A 89 -38.47 43.85 21.99
CA GLY A 89 -38.27 43.65 20.56
C GLY A 89 -39.20 44.48 19.68
N GLU A 90 -39.15 44.25 18.36
CA GLU A 90 -39.65 45.19 17.35
C GLU A 90 -41.11 44.87 16.94
N VAL A 91 -42.00 45.87 16.95
CA VAL A 91 -43.43 45.70 16.62
C VAL A 91 -43.62 45.63 15.10
N VAL A 92 -44.13 44.51 14.60
CA VAL A 92 -44.36 44.28 13.15
C VAL A 92 -45.82 44.49 12.76
N ALA A 93 -46.75 44.15 13.66
CA ALA A 93 -48.17 44.43 13.49
C ALA A 93 -48.78 44.89 14.82
N LYS A 94 -49.69 45.86 14.76
CA LYS A 94 -50.42 46.38 15.93
C LYS A 94 -51.91 46.49 15.62
N PHE A 95 -52.74 46.10 16.58
CA PHE A 95 -54.19 46.23 16.55
C PHE A 95 -54.67 46.86 17.85
N GLU A 96 -55.36 48.00 17.76
CA GLU A 96 -55.91 48.74 18.89
C GLU A 96 -57.44 48.77 18.77
N THR A 97 -58.17 48.54 19.86
CA THR A 97 -59.65 48.60 19.91
C THR A 97 -60.13 48.82 21.34
N SER A 98 -61.34 49.31 21.51
CA SER A 98 -62.01 49.43 22.82
C SER A 98 -62.64 48.11 23.28
N TRP A 99 -62.87 47.97 24.58
CA TRP A 99 -63.57 46.80 25.13
C TRP A 99 -65.03 46.70 24.68
N ASP A 100 -65.68 47.84 24.44
CA ASP A 100 -67.07 47.88 23.96
C ASP A 100 -67.18 47.42 22.50
N GLU A 101 -66.26 47.80 21.61
CA GLU A 101 -66.20 47.32 20.21
C GLU A 101 -66.02 45.79 20.09
N LEU A 102 -65.35 45.17 21.06
CA LEU A 102 -65.21 43.71 21.12
C LEU A 102 -66.47 43.02 21.67
N LEU A 103 -67.22 43.67 22.55
CA LEU A 103 -68.48 43.16 23.10
C LEU A 103 -69.66 43.27 22.10
N ASP A 104 -69.71 44.33 21.31
CA ASP A 104 -70.76 44.56 20.30
C ASP A 104 -70.71 43.58 19.12
N ARG A 105 -69.60 42.85 18.94
CA ARG A 105 -69.44 41.80 17.92
C ARG A 105 -70.13 40.48 18.29
N GLY A 106 -70.60 40.33 19.53
CA GLY A 106 -71.44 39.21 19.97
C GLY A 106 -70.69 37.97 20.46
N ASP A 107 -71.48 36.94 20.79
CA ASP A 107 -71.00 35.73 21.48
C ASP A 107 -70.45 34.63 20.52
N GLU A 108 -70.49 34.84 19.19
CA GLU A 108 -69.88 33.90 18.21
C GLU A 108 -68.39 34.23 17.93
N PRO A 109 -67.51 33.23 17.72
CA PRO A 109 -66.09 33.48 17.46
C PRO A 109 -65.80 34.16 16.11
N PHE A 110 -65.29 35.39 16.15
CA PHE A 110 -64.97 36.19 14.96
C PHE A 110 -63.46 36.36 14.76
N ASP A 111 -63.06 36.54 13.50
CA ASP A 111 -61.67 36.73 13.11
C ASP A 111 -61.33 38.23 13.04
N ILE A 112 -60.13 38.60 13.51
CA ILE A 112 -59.56 39.94 13.52
C ILE A 112 -58.32 39.93 12.61
N SER A 113 -58.38 40.70 11.54
CA SER A 113 -57.22 41.00 10.69
C SER A 113 -56.51 42.26 11.19
N PHE A 114 -55.18 42.25 11.22
CA PHE A 114 -54.39 43.42 11.59
C PHE A 114 -54.39 44.46 10.45
N PRO A 115 -54.40 45.77 10.76
CA PRO A 115 -54.20 46.81 9.74
C PRO A 115 -52.78 46.74 9.17
N PRO A 116 -52.56 47.16 7.91
CA PRO A 116 -51.24 47.21 7.32
C PRO A 116 -50.35 48.24 8.02
N VAL A 117 -49.08 47.90 8.22
CA VAL A 117 -48.07 48.77 8.84
C VAL A 117 -47.09 49.21 7.75
N GLY A 118 -47.16 50.48 7.36
CA GLY A 118 -46.49 50.96 6.15
C GLY A 118 -47.06 50.31 4.89
N ASP A 119 -46.19 49.96 3.94
CA ASP A 119 -46.57 49.26 2.69
C ASP A 119 -46.87 47.76 2.87
N MET A 120 -46.90 47.26 4.12
CA MET A 120 -46.89 45.83 4.42
C MET A 120 -48.27 45.29 4.80
N HIS A 121 -48.73 44.25 4.08
CA HIS A 121 -49.97 43.51 4.35
C HIS A 121 -49.70 42.18 5.08
N PRO A 122 -49.67 42.14 6.42
CA PRO A 122 -49.56 40.88 7.14
C PRO A 122 -50.86 40.05 7.02
N SER A 123 -50.76 38.83 6.50
CA SER A 123 -51.84 37.82 6.51
C SER A 123 -52.02 37.18 7.90
N LEU A 124 -52.25 38.04 8.90
CA LEU A 124 -52.33 37.71 10.31
C LEU A 124 -53.77 37.71 10.81
N THR A 125 -54.18 36.61 11.46
CA THR A 125 -55.56 36.41 11.92
C THR A 125 -55.61 35.96 13.38
N LEU A 126 -56.19 36.81 14.24
CA LEU A 126 -56.48 36.52 15.65
C LEU A 126 -57.98 36.22 15.78
N LYS A 127 -58.36 35.15 16.48
CA LYS A 127 -59.78 34.81 16.71
C LYS A 127 -60.20 35.22 18.11
N ALA A 128 -61.29 35.97 18.20
CA ALA A 128 -61.85 36.45 19.46
C ALA A 128 -63.27 35.90 19.66
N ALA A 129 -63.62 35.58 20.91
CA ALA A 129 -64.96 35.13 21.29
C ALA A 129 -65.35 35.68 22.67
N VAL A 130 -66.58 36.18 22.81
CA VAL A 130 -67.13 36.62 24.09
C VAL A 130 -67.75 35.41 24.81
N LEU A 131 -67.37 35.20 26.07
CA LEU A 131 -67.81 34.10 26.90
C LEU A 131 -68.74 34.59 28.03
N PRO A 132 -69.95 34.01 28.19
CA PRO A 132 -70.78 34.21 29.38
C PRO A 132 -70.20 33.47 30.59
N SER A 133 -70.44 34.00 31.79
CA SER A 133 -69.88 33.45 33.04
C SER A 133 -70.40 32.04 33.37
N CYS A 134 -69.47 31.11 33.59
CA CYS A 134 -69.71 29.91 34.40
C CYS A 134 -68.39 29.39 34.99
N ASP A 135 -68.48 28.66 36.11
CA ASP A 135 -67.32 28.19 36.86
C ASP A 135 -66.46 27.17 36.10
N ASN A 136 -65.15 27.45 36.04
CA ASN A 136 -64.13 26.42 36.21
C ASN A 136 -62.86 27.03 36.83
N GLN A 137 -62.56 26.61 38.06
CA GLN A 137 -61.36 27.03 38.78
C GLN A 137 -60.16 26.21 38.31
N ASP A 138 -59.53 26.59 37.18
CA ASP A 138 -58.14 26.21 36.87
C ASP A 138 -57.58 26.99 35.66
N ARG A 139 -57.06 28.20 35.93
CA ARG A 139 -55.99 28.90 35.20
C ARG A 139 -55.49 30.06 36.05
N ALA A 140 -54.18 30.28 36.07
CA ALA A 140 -53.54 31.23 36.97
C ALA A 140 -53.86 32.70 36.62
N PRO A 141 -53.75 33.63 37.59
CA PRO A 141 -53.66 35.05 37.29
C PRO A 141 -52.52 35.33 36.31
N LEU A 142 -52.68 36.37 35.49
CA LEU A 142 -51.63 36.86 34.61
C LEU A 142 -50.57 37.60 35.46
N ASP A 143 -49.37 37.04 35.58
CA ASP A 143 -48.23 37.74 36.17
C ASP A 143 -47.80 38.89 35.23
N PHE A 144 -48.27 40.10 35.53
CA PHE A 144 -47.92 41.30 34.78
C PHE A 144 -46.46 41.69 35.06
N ILE A 145 -45.63 41.63 34.01
CA ILE A 145 -44.22 41.98 34.09
C ILE A 145 -44.08 43.50 34.17
N VAL A 146 -43.49 44.00 35.26
CA VAL A 146 -43.00 45.37 35.35
C VAL A 146 -41.71 45.47 34.56
N GLU A 147 -41.65 46.35 33.56
CA GLU A 147 -40.45 46.55 32.75
C GLU A 147 -39.25 47.02 33.60
N CYS A 148 -38.09 46.40 33.37
CA CYS A 148 -36.82 46.84 33.94
C CYS A 148 -36.19 47.89 33.01
N ASP A 149 -35.44 48.87 33.55
CA ASP A 149 -34.73 49.86 32.74
C ASP A 149 -33.86 49.23 31.64
N ILE A 150 -33.22 48.08 31.92
CA ILE A 150 -32.45 47.28 30.96
C ILE A 150 -33.26 46.94 29.69
N ALA A 151 -34.55 46.62 29.83
CA ALA A 151 -35.41 46.29 28.71
C ALA A 151 -35.75 47.51 27.86
N ARG A 152 -36.10 48.64 28.51
CA ARG A 152 -36.38 49.90 27.82
C ARG A 152 -35.17 50.42 27.04
N GLU A 153 -33.97 50.35 27.63
CA GLU A 153 -32.75 50.75 26.92
C GLU A 153 -32.40 49.78 25.77
N THR A 154 -32.68 48.48 25.92
CA THR A 154 -32.51 47.51 24.81
C THR A 154 -33.44 47.83 23.64
N ASP A 155 -34.71 48.10 23.92
CA ASP A 155 -35.70 48.43 22.89
C ASP A 155 -35.42 49.77 22.21
N ALA A 156 -35.01 50.79 22.97
CA ALA A 156 -34.56 52.07 22.40
C ALA A 156 -33.35 51.88 21.46
N GLY A 157 -32.42 50.99 21.82
CA GLY A 157 -31.34 50.58 20.93
C GLY A 157 -31.84 49.90 19.65
N HIS A 158 -32.83 49.00 19.76
CA HIS A 158 -33.43 48.33 18.59
C HIS A 158 -34.20 49.30 17.68
N GLU A 159 -34.99 50.23 18.22
CA GLU A 159 -35.70 51.27 17.47
C GLU A 159 -34.74 52.15 16.68
N ARG A 160 -33.67 52.64 17.32
CA ARG A 160 -32.62 53.43 16.67
C ARG A 160 -31.91 52.63 15.58
N PHE A 161 -31.65 51.35 15.81
CA PHE A 161 -31.00 50.48 14.83
C PHE A 161 -31.89 50.19 13.60
N ALA A 162 -33.18 49.89 13.79
CA ALA A 162 -34.14 49.73 12.69
C ALA A 162 -34.30 51.02 11.88
N THR A 163 -34.33 52.17 12.57
CA THR A 163 -34.34 53.50 11.92
C THR A 163 -33.06 53.74 11.12
N TYR A 164 -31.88 53.29 11.60
CA TYR A 164 -30.64 53.37 10.81
C TYR A 164 -30.68 52.46 9.57
N VAL A 165 -31.13 51.20 9.70
CA VAL A 165 -31.19 50.25 8.57
C VAL A 165 -32.03 50.80 7.42
N THR A 166 -33.15 51.48 7.73
CA THR A 166 -34.06 52.10 6.74
C THR A 166 -33.59 53.48 6.25
N SER A 167 -33.10 54.36 7.13
CA SER A 167 -32.73 55.74 6.77
C SER A 167 -31.27 55.96 6.37
N LYS A 168 -30.39 54.95 6.56
CA LYS A 168 -28.93 55.02 6.34
C LYS A 168 -28.26 56.25 6.99
N THR A 169 -28.80 56.69 8.13
CA THR A 169 -28.35 57.90 8.81
C THR A 169 -27.47 57.56 10.01
N VAL A 170 -26.16 57.84 9.91
CA VAL A 170 -25.12 57.41 10.87
C VAL A 170 -25.37 57.84 12.32
N SER A 171 -26.10 58.94 12.56
CA SER A 171 -26.50 59.34 13.93
C SER A 171 -27.35 58.26 14.61
N HIS A 172 -28.32 57.67 13.91
CA HIS A 172 -29.18 56.63 14.47
C HIS A 172 -28.41 55.34 14.80
N LEU A 173 -27.36 55.02 14.04
CA LEU A 173 -26.43 53.93 14.39
C LEU A 173 -25.66 54.24 15.67
N ASN A 174 -25.12 55.46 15.80
CA ASN A 174 -24.39 55.89 16.99
C ASN A 174 -25.28 55.93 18.25
N ASP A 175 -26.54 56.34 18.11
CA ASP A 175 -27.53 56.29 19.18
C ASP A 175 -27.79 54.83 19.61
N ALA A 176 -28.00 53.92 18.66
CA ALA A 176 -28.22 52.50 18.93
C ALA A 176 -27.02 51.85 19.66
N VAL A 177 -25.79 52.13 19.20
CA VAL A 177 -24.56 51.63 19.83
C VAL A 177 -24.38 52.17 21.26
N GLN A 178 -24.82 53.40 21.54
CA GLN A 178 -24.82 53.95 22.91
C GLN A 178 -25.82 53.21 23.82
N HIS A 179 -27.07 53.01 23.38
CA HIS A 179 -28.05 52.25 24.17
C HIS A 179 -27.61 50.80 24.43
N PHE A 180 -27.08 50.09 23.44
CA PHE A 180 -26.56 48.72 23.67
C PHE A 180 -25.32 48.69 24.58
N GLN A 181 -24.47 49.72 24.57
CA GLN A 181 -23.35 49.81 25.51
C GLN A 181 -23.85 50.05 26.94
N LEU A 182 -24.83 50.94 27.14
CA LEU A 182 -25.49 51.17 28.44
C LEU A 182 -26.14 49.89 29.00
N VAL A 183 -26.73 49.05 28.14
CA VAL A 183 -27.28 47.73 28.51
C VAL A 183 -26.17 46.75 28.91
N LEU A 184 -25.06 46.70 28.16
CA LEU A 184 -23.93 45.82 28.46
C LEU A 184 -23.22 46.21 29.77
N ASP A 185 -23.09 47.50 30.05
CA ASP A 185 -22.48 48.02 31.27
C ASP A 185 -23.35 47.70 32.51
N GLN A 186 -24.66 47.57 32.34
CA GLN A 186 -25.61 47.07 33.35
C GLN A 186 -25.62 45.54 33.49
N CYS A 187 -25.00 44.80 32.57
CA CYS A 187 -24.92 43.33 32.56
C CYS A 187 -23.50 42.82 32.86
N PRO A 188 -23.03 42.88 34.13
CA PRO A 188 -21.68 42.47 34.51
C PRO A 188 -21.40 40.98 34.26
N VAL A 189 -20.13 40.59 34.30
CA VAL A 189 -19.69 39.19 34.07
C VAL A 189 -20.40 38.24 35.03
N GLY A 190 -21.20 37.31 34.49
CA GLY A 190 -22.06 36.39 35.25
C GLY A 190 -23.54 36.77 35.30
N HIS A 191 -23.95 37.94 34.80
CA HIS A 191 -25.36 38.27 34.59
C HIS A 191 -25.94 37.39 33.47
N PRO A 192 -27.13 36.76 33.62
CA PRO A 192 -27.68 35.82 32.64
C PRO A 192 -27.85 36.46 31.25
N ASP A 193 -28.24 37.73 31.21
CA ASP A 193 -28.61 38.41 29.97
C ASP A 193 -27.40 39.01 29.22
N ARG A 194 -26.19 38.88 29.78
CA ARG A 194 -24.95 39.43 29.22
C ARG A 194 -24.67 38.91 27.79
N ALA A 195 -25.03 37.66 27.50
CA ALA A 195 -24.83 37.08 26.18
C ALA A 195 -25.67 37.77 25.09
N GLY A 196 -26.92 38.13 25.42
CA GLY A 196 -27.77 38.94 24.54
C GLY A 196 -27.18 40.34 24.34
N ALA A 197 -26.77 41.00 25.43
CA ALA A 197 -26.22 42.36 25.40
C ALA A 197 -24.96 42.47 24.50
N LEU A 198 -24.05 41.51 24.64
CA LEU A 198 -22.87 41.36 23.78
C LEU A 198 -23.26 41.16 22.31
N THR A 199 -24.24 40.29 22.03
CA THR A 199 -24.70 39.97 20.67
C THR A 199 -25.37 41.17 20.01
N ASN A 200 -26.22 41.90 20.73
CA ASN A 200 -26.91 43.10 20.28
C ASN A 200 -25.91 44.23 19.92
N LEU A 201 -24.96 44.51 20.82
CA LEU A 201 -23.92 45.52 20.62
C LEU A 201 -22.98 45.16 19.46
N ALA A 202 -22.50 43.91 19.40
CA ALA A 202 -21.58 43.45 18.36
C ALA A 202 -22.22 43.43 16.98
N TRP A 203 -23.52 43.09 16.86
CA TRP A 203 -24.25 43.15 15.59
C TRP A 203 -24.43 44.59 15.09
N ALA A 204 -24.73 45.54 15.98
CA ALA A 204 -24.85 46.95 15.61
C ALA A 204 -23.53 47.50 15.05
N ARG A 205 -22.41 47.27 15.75
CA ARG A 205 -21.07 47.67 15.28
C ARG A 205 -20.67 46.96 13.99
N LEU A 206 -20.94 45.65 13.85
CA LEU A 206 -20.68 44.89 12.62
C LEU A 206 -21.42 45.50 11.42
N LYS A 207 -22.67 45.94 11.59
CA LYS A 207 -23.46 46.52 10.51
C LYS A 207 -22.88 47.86 10.04
N GLY A 208 -22.50 48.74 10.97
CA GLY A 208 -21.81 50.00 10.65
C GLY A 208 -20.43 49.81 10.01
N TYR A 209 -19.70 48.78 10.43
CA TYR A 209 -18.42 48.40 9.83
C TYR A 209 -18.58 47.94 8.37
N ILE A 210 -19.59 47.10 8.09
CA ILE A 210 -19.92 46.60 6.74
C ILE A 210 -20.28 47.75 5.78
N GLU A 211 -21.03 48.75 6.25
CA GLU A 211 -21.48 49.88 5.42
C GLU A 211 -20.45 51.04 5.36
N LYS A 212 -19.33 50.92 6.10
CA LYS A 212 -18.22 51.90 6.19
C LYS A 212 -18.61 53.26 6.77
N ASP A 213 -19.67 53.29 7.57
CA ASP A 213 -20.17 54.48 8.28
C ASP A 213 -19.40 54.79 9.57
N LEU A 214 -18.62 53.82 10.09
CA LEU A 214 -17.81 53.97 11.31
C LEU A 214 -16.33 54.23 10.98
N GLN A 215 -15.84 55.43 11.30
CA GLN A 215 -14.46 55.86 11.03
C GLN A 215 -13.43 55.28 12.02
N ASN A 216 -13.06 53.99 11.88
CA ASN A 216 -11.80 53.40 12.38
C ASN A 216 -11.58 51.96 11.83
N ASP A 217 -11.00 51.85 10.64
CA ASP A 217 -11.15 50.69 9.74
C ASP A 217 -10.65 49.30 10.19
N LEU A 218 -9.87 49.16 11.28
CA LEU A 218 -9.18 47.88 11.59
C LEU A 218 -9.24 47.37 13.03
N GLN A 219 -9.50 48.19 14.05
CA GLN A 219 -9.52 47.73 15.45
C GLN A 219 -10.90 47.23 15.91
N ASP A 220 -11.99 47.75 15.33
CA ASP A 220 -13.34 47.43 15.79
C ASP A 220 -13.77 45.99 15.43
N ILE A 221 -13.44 45.51 14.22
CA ILE A 221 -13.85 44.18 13.74
C ILE A 221 -13.27 43.00 14.56
N ASP A 222 -12.07 43.13 15.11
CA ASP A 222 -11.52 42.12 16.03
C ASP A 222 -12.20 42.19 17.41
N SER A 223 -12.61 43.40 17.86
CA SER A 223 -13.40 43.60 19.07
C SER A 223 -14.80 42.98 18.94
N ILE A 224 -15.51 43.27 17.85
CA ILE A 224 -16.78 42.67 17.43
C ILE A 224 -16.69 41.14 17.44
N THR A 225 -15.65 40.58 16.81
CA THR A 225 -15.44 39.12 16.75
C THR A 225 -15.17 38.55 18.14
N SER A 226 -14.45 39.27 19.01
CA SER A 226 -14.27 38.88 20.41
C SER A 226 -15.57 38.90 21.22
N SER A 227 -16.44 39.91 21.02
CA SER A 227 -17.74 39.99 21.70
C SER A 227 -18.68 38.85 21.32
N PHE A 228 -18.70 38.43 20.05
CA PHE A 228 -19.45 37.24 19.63
C PHE A 228 -18.88 35.94 20.23
N ARG A 229 -17.55 35.81 20.35
CA ARG A 229 -16.94 34.66 21.05
C ARG A 229 -17.25 34.65 22.56
N GLU A 230 -17.31 35.81 23.22
CA GLU A 230 -17.73 35.90 24.62
C GLU A 230 -19.21 35.51 24.78
N ALA A 231 -20.09 36.00 23.91
CA ALA A 231 -21.51 35.60 23.90
C ALA A 231 -21.70 34.09 23.71
N LEU A 232 -20.98 33.48 22.77
CA LEU A 232 -21.00 32.02 22.55
C LEU A 232 -20.39 31.22 23.70
N ALA A 233 -19.40 31.75 24.42
CA ALA A 233 -18.86 31.10 25.61
C ALA A 233 -19.86 31.06 26.78
N LEU A 234 -20.82 32.01 26.81
CA LEU A 234 -21.92 32.07 27.76
C LEU A 234 -23.14 31.22 27.33
N GLN A 235 -23.23 30.85 26.05
CA GLN A 235 -24.33 30.08 25.46
C GLN A 235 -23.85 28.67 25.05
N PRO A 236 -24.00 27.63 25.91
CA PRO A 236 -23.62 26.26 25.55
C PRO A 236 -24.45 25.72 24.36
N GLN A 237 -23.99 24.65 23.71
CA GLN A 237 -24.59 24.14 22.46
C GLN A 237 -26.10 23.78 22.53
N GLY A 238 -26.63 23.52 23.73
CA GLY A 238 -28.07 23.29 23.97
C GLY A 238 -28.89 24.56 24.29
N HIS A 239 -28.28 25.75 24.28
CA HIS A 239 -28.95 27.03 24.46
C HIS A 239 -29.62 27.46 23.15
N PRO A 240 -30.89 27.92 23.15
CA PRO A 240 -31.63 28.13 21.90
C PRO A 240 -31.01 29.21 21.00
N ASP A 241 -30.39 30.24 21.57
CA ASP A 241 -29.70 31.30 20.82
C ASP A 241 -28.34 30.89 20.20
N HIS A 242 -27.80 29.73 20.56
CA HIS A 242 -26.45 29.31 20.16
C HIS A 242 -26.27 29.29 18.64
N SER A 243 -27.30 28.84 17.90
CA SER A 243 -27.29 28.83 16.42
C SER A 243 -27.24 30.25 15.83
N LEU A 244 -27.99 31.19 16.40
CA LEU A 244 -28.05 32.58 15.92
C LEU A 244 -26.74 33.32 16.21
N ALA A 245 -26.20 33.19 17.43
CA ALA A 245 -24.88 33.73 17.78
C ALA A 245 -23.75 33.11 16.94
N THR A 246 -23.85 31.83 16.60
CA THR A 246 -22.90 31.15 15.68
C THR A 246 -22.97 31.73 14.27
N TYR A 247 -24.16 31.99 13.72
CA TYR A 247 -24.30 32.68 12.43
C TYR A 247 -23.66 34.08 12.46
N HIS A 248 -23.92 34.85 13.51
CA HIS A 248 -23.37 36.21 13.64
C HIS A 248 -21.82 36.20 13.70
N LEU A 249 -21.21 35.24 14.40
CA LEU A 249 -19.76 35.04 14.39
C LEU A 249 -19.24 34.63 13.00
N ILE A 250 -19.89 33.69 12.31
CA ILE A 250 -19.56 33.30 10.92
C ILE A 250 -19.53 34.53 10.01
N LYS A 251 -20.56 35.39 10.09
CA LYS A 251 -20.65 36.61 9.28
C LYS A 251 -19.52 37.59 9.59
N ALA A 252 -19.20 37.82 10.87
CA ALA A 252 -18.09 38.67 11.30
C ALA A 252 -16.73 38.16 10.78
N LEU A 253 -16.45 36.85 10.92
CA LEU A 253 -15.22 36.21 10.44
C LEU A 253 -15.05 36.30 8.93
N THR A 254 -16.13 36.09 8.17
CA THR A 254 -16.11 36.13 6.70
C THR A 254 -15.85 37.55 6.19
N TRP A 255 -16.43 38.58 6.82
CA TRP A 255 -16.12 39.99 6.53
C TRP A 255 -14.72 40.41 6.99
N ARG A 256 -14.27 39.94 8.17
CA ARG A 256 -12.88 40.16 8.61
C ARG A 256 -11.88 39.65 7.60
N ASN A 257 -12.15 38.48 7.01
CA ASN A 257 -11.32 37.92 5.95
C ASN A 257 -11.35 38.72 4.64
N SER A 258 -12.46 39.34 4.23
CA SER A 258 -12.48 40.08 2.94
C SER A 258 -11.53 41.28 2.91
N GLU A 259 -11.25 41.89 4.06
CA GLU A 259 -10.24 42.96 4.20
C GLU A 259 -8.84 42.39 4.52
N ALA A 260 -8.73 41.34 5.37
CA ALA A 260 -7.44 40.86 5.89
C ALA A 260 -6.83 39.62 5.18
N SER A 261 -7.55 38.96 4.26
CA SER A 261 -7.12 37.76 3.51
C SER A 261 -6.40 36.68 4.38
N THR A 262 -6.95 36.40 5.56
CA THR A 262 -6.30 35.58 6.60
C THR A 262 -6.97 34.22 6.73
N THR A 263 -6.26 33.15 6.36
CA THR A 263 -6.75 31.75 6.30
C THR A 263 -7.49 31.31 7.57
N ALA A 264 -7.01 31.71 8.75
CA ALA A 264 -7.56 31.29 10.05
C ALA A 264 -9.04 31.66 10.24
N TYR A 265 -9.46 32.86 9.82
CA TYR A 265 -10.85 33.29 9.97
C TYR A 265 -11.80 32.58 8.98
N ILE A 266 -11.30 32.26 7.77
CA ILE A 266 -12.02 31.40 6.83
C ILE A 266 -12.19 29.99 7.41
N TYR A 267 -11.12 29.46 8.01
CA TYR A 267 -11.09 28.12 8.59
C TYR A 267 -12.12 27.99 9.73
N GLU A 268 -12.11 28.94 10.67
CA GLU A 268 -13.09 29.02 11.76
C GLU A 268 -14.53 29.17 11.22
N SER A 269 -14.75 30.06 10.25
CA SER A 269 -16.05 30.28 9.60
C SER A 269 -16.59 29.01 8.92
N ALA A 270 -15.76 28.26 8.21
CA ALA A 270 -16.14 26.99 7.57
C ALA A 270 -16.43 25.87 8.59
N GLN A 271 -15.60 25.73 9.62
CA GLN A 271 -15.84 24.73 10.68
C GLN A 271 -17.09 25.03 11.51
N LEU A 272 -17.42 26.31 11.75
CA LEU A 272 -18.68 26.71 12.38
C LEU A 272 -19.86 26.45 11.44
N SER A 273 -19.72 26.70 10.13
CA SER A 273 -20.76 26.43 9.13
C SER A 273 -21.20 24.96 9.11
N CYS A 274 -20.26 24.01 9.13
CA CYS A 274 -20.57 22.57 9.21
C CYS A 274 -21.31 22.17 10.50
N LYS A 275 -21.10 22.90 11.60
CA LYS A 275 -21.79 22.64 12.87
C LYS A 275 -23.15 23.31 12.92
N LEU A 276 -23.31 24.46 12.27
CA LEU A 276 -24.52 25.28 12.32
C LEU A 276 -25.66 24.70 11.46
N LEU A 277 -25.37 24.26 10.23
CA LEU A 277 -26.42 23.80 9.31
C LEU A 277 -27.26 22.63 9.89
N PRO A 278 -26.68 21.60 10.55
CA PRO A 278 -27.46 20.55 11.22
C PRO A 278 -28.17 20.97 12.52
N LEU A 279 -27.90 22.18 13.05
CA LEU A 279 -28.54 22.74 14.25
C LEU A 279 -29.67 23.73 13.92
N CYS A 280 -29.92 24.00 12.63
CA CYS A 280 -31.02 24.85 12.17
C CYS A 280 -32.12 23.96 11.57
N PRO A 281 -33.32 23.86 12.18
CA PRO A 281 -34.38 23.00 11.65
C PRO A 281 -34.82 23.43 10.24
N GLU A 282 -35.04 22.46 9.35
CA GLU A 282 -35.52 22.70 7.99
C GLU A 282 -36.86 23.48 8.00
N GLY A 283 -37.08 24.32 6.99
CA GLY A 283 -38.25 25.22 6.90
C GLY A 283 -38.21 26.47 7.79
N THR A 284 -37.27 26.59 8.74
CA THR A 284 -37.14 27.80 9.57
C THR A 284 -36.44 28.94 8.84
N TYR A 285 -36.78 30.19 9.18
CA TYR A 285 -36.15 31.36 8.55
C TYR A 285 -34.62 31.38 8.74
N LEU A 286 -34.12 31.00 9.93
CA LEU A 286 -32.68 30.89 10.18
C LEU A 286 -32.02 29.85 9.25
N HIS A 287 -32.63 28.68 9.06
CA HIS A 287 -32.13 27.67 8.11
C HIS A 287 -32.06 28.23 6.68
N SER A 288 -33.09 28.97 6.23
CA SER A 288 -33.12 29.55 4.87
C SER A 288 -31.94 30.50 4.59
N ILE A 289 -31.52 31.30 5.58
CA ILE A 289 -30.37 32.20 5.45
C ILE A 289 -29.05 31.45 5.58
N VAL A 290 -28.96 30.50 6.51
CA VAL A 290 -27.75 29.70 6.73
C VAL A 290 -27.42 28.87 5.49
N ALA A 291 -28.43 28.26 4.84
CA ALA A 291 -28.27 27.56 3.56
C ALA A 291 -28.13 28.52 2.36
N GLY A 292 -28.57 29.77 2.51
CA GLY A 292 -28.66 30.77 1.43
C GLY A 292 -27.36 31.51 1.10
N ALA A 293 -27.48 32.45 0.16
CA ALA A 293 -26.37 33.19 -0.45
C ALA A 293 -25.47 33.91 0.58
N ASP A 294 -26.04 34.43 1.67
CA ASP A 294 -25.35 35.18 2.73
C ASP A 294 -25.00 34.33 3.97
N GLY A 295 -25.14 33.01 3.86
CA GLY A 295 -24.69 32.02 4.83
C GLY A 295 -23.56 31.16 4.28
N VAL A 296 -23.76 29.85 4.28
CA VAL A 296 -22.80 28.82 3.82
C VAL A 296 -22.27 29.14 2.42
N ASP A 297 -23.12 29.61 1.51
CA ASP A 297 -22.72 29.89 0.13
C ASP A 297 -21.80 31.13 0.01
N CYS A 298 -21.82 32.04 0.99
CA CYS A 298 -20.82 33.11 1.10
C CYS A 298 -19.46 32.55 1.55
N VAL A 299 -19.47 31.65 2.54
CA VAL A 299 -18.27 30.97 3.06
C VAL A 299 -17.63 30.11 1.97
N ILE A 300 -18.41 29.29 1.25
CA ILE A 300 -17.94 28.50 0.10
C ILE A 300 -17.27 29.40 -0.95
N ARG A 301 -17.91 30.52 -1.33
CA ARG A 301 -17.34 31.47 -2.32
C ARG A 301 -16.04 32.11 -1.81
N ALA A 302 -15.93 32.45 -0.53
CA ALA A 302 -14.69 32.95 0.07
C ALA A 302 -13.58 31.89 0.06
N CYS A 303 -13.88 30.66 0.47
CA CYS A 303 -12.97 29.52 0.44
C CYS A 303 -12.47 29.21 -0.97
N ILE A 304 -13.36 29.15 -1.98
CA ILE A 304 -12.99 28.88 -3.38
C ILE A 304 -12.09 30.00 -3.92
N LYS A 305 -12.35 31.26 -3.59
CA LYS A 305 -11.50 32.40 -3.97
C LYS A 305 -10.11 32.37 -3.31
N HIS A 306 -10.01 31.94 -2.05
CA HIS A 306 -8.74 31.87 -1.33
C HIS A 306 -7.66 31.11 -2.11
N PRO A 307 -6.37 31.50 -2.01
CA PRO A 307 -5.25 30.74 -2.56
C PRO A 307 -5.28 29.24 -2.22
N VAL A 308 -4.66 28.45 -3.11
CA VAL A 308 -4.40 27.03 -2.86
C VAL A 308 -3.28 26.96 -1.82
N ASP A 309 -3.62 26.43 -0.65
CA ASP A 309 -2.68 26.17 0.44
C ASP A 309 -2.47 24.66 0.55
N ALA A 310 -1.21 24.25 0.75
CA ALA A 310 -0.75 22.87 0.86
C ALA A 310 -0.48 22.45 2.32
N SER A 311 -0.78 23.32 3.31
CA SER A 311 -0.79 22.96 4.73
C SER A 311 -1.83 21.88 5.07
N ASP A 312 -1.70 21.25 6.25
CA ASP A 312 -2.71 20.30 6.74
C ASP A 312 -4.05 21.01 7.02
N GLU A 313 -3.99 22.23 7.56
CA GLU A 313 -5.13 23.13 7.80
C GLU A 313 -5.79 23.55 6.48
N GLY A 314 -4.99 23.93 5.47
CA GLY A 314 -5.46 24.32 4.14
C GLY A 314 -6.15 23.19 3.40
N ILE A 315 -5.61 21.97 3.47
CA ILE A 315 -6.23 20.78 2.88
C ILE A 315 -7.46 20.33 3.68
N HIS A 316 -7.45 20.41 5.02
CA HIS A 316 -8.64 20.17 5.83
C HIS A 316 -9.77 21.16 5.49
N LEU A 317 -9.47 22.46 5.34
CA LEU A 317 -10.43 23.47 4.90
C LEU A 317 -11.04 23.12 3.52
N ARG A 318 -10.23 22.63 2.59
CA ARG A 318 -10.71 22.21 1.26
C ARG A 318 -11.65 21.01 1.33
N ARG A 319 -11.46 20.07 2.28
CA ARG A 319 -12.38 18.94 2.53
C ARG A 319 -13.68 19.42 3.19
N VAL A 320 -13.59 20.21 4.26
CA VAL A 320 -14.73 20.83 4.96
C VAL A 320 -15.62 21.62 3.98
N VAL A 321 -15.00 22.36 3.06
CA VAL A 321 -15.72 23.13 2.03
C VAL A 321 -16.33 22.24 0.94
N LEU A 322 -15.72 21.09 0.63
CA LEU A 322 -16.30 20.11 -0.28
C LEU A 322 -17.53 19.43 0.35
N GLU A 323 -17.49 19.12 1.64
CA GLU A 323 -18.63 18.57 2.40
C GLU A 323 -19.79 19.57 2.52
N LEU A 324 -19.51 20.89 2.48
CA LEU A 324 -20.53 21.95 2.44
C LEU A 324 -21.12 22.20 1.04
N CYS A 325 -20.50 21.73 -0.04
CA CYS A 325 -20.95 22.04 -1.40
C CYS A 325 -22.13 21.16 -1.83
N PRO A 326 -23.29 21.73 -2.19
CA PRO A 326 -24.30 20.98 -2.93
C PRO A 326 -23.78 20.64 -4.34
N LEU A 327 -24.22 19.50 -4.89
CA LEU A 327 -23.78 19.01 -6.20
C LEU A 327 -24.06 20.03 -7.32
N GLY A 328 -22.99 20.54 -7.93
CA GLY A 328 -23.06 21.57 -8.96
C GLY A 328 -21.71 22.26 -9.19
N ASN A 329 -21.74 23.48 -9.73
CA ASN A 329 -20.53 24.22 -10.10
C ASN A 329 -19.61 24.55 -8.90
N ASN A 330 -20.17 24.85 -7.73
CA ASN A 330 -19.38 25.09 -6.52
C ASN A 330 -18.63 23.83 -6.08
N HIS A 331 -19.27 22.66 -6.15
CA HIS A 331 -18.65 21.34 -5.89
C HIS A 331 -17.50 21.04 -6.87
N LEU A 332 -17.74 21.24 -8.17
CA LEU A 332 -16.72 21.07 -9.22
C LEU A 332 -15.51 22.01 -9.05
N LEU A 333 -15.71 23.21 -8.52
CA LEU A 333 -14.65 24.16 -8.18
C LEU A 333 -13.94 23.78 -6.87
N ALA A 334 -14.66 23.30 -5.86
CA ALA A 334 -14.09 22.79 -4.61
C ALA A 334 -13.19 21.57 -4.86
N LEU A 335 -13.66 20.59 -5.66
CA LEU A 335 -12.85 19.46 -6.14
C LEU A 335 -11.58 19.95 -6.84
N SER A 336 -11.69 20.88 -7.80
CA SER A 336 -10.50 21.42 -8.50
C SER A 336 -9.48 22.07 -7.56
N LYS A 337 -9.93 22.72 -6.49
CA LYS A 337 -9.08 23.41 -5.51
C LYS A 337 -8.45 22.42 -4.52
N LEU A 338 -9.18 21.40 -4.07
CA LEU A 338 -8.67 20.30 -3.24
C LEU A 338 -7.62 19.49 -4.01
N ILE A 339 -7.89 19.14 -5.28
CA ILE A 339 -6.94 18.47 -6.17
C ILE A 339 -5.64 19.25 -6.28
N GLY A 340 -5.71 20.57 -6.47
CA GLY A 340 -4.53 21.45 -6.52
C GLY A 340 -3.73 21.42 -5.21
N ALA A 341 -4.41 21.56 -4.06
CA ALA A 341 -3.78 21.56 -2.74
C ALA A 341 -3.05 20.24 -2.44
N LEU A 342 -3.75 19.11 -2.60
CA LEU A 342 -3.21 17.76 -2.43
C LEU A 342 -2.01 17.52 -3.35
N ARG A 343 -2.09 17.97 -4.60
CA ARG A 343 -1.00 17.78 -5.57
C ARG A 343 0.22 18.63 -5.24
N SER A 344 0.05 19.89 -4.86
CA SER A 344 1.17 20.73 -4.42
C SER A 344 1.80 20.27 -3.10
N ARG A 345 1.03 19.62 -2.22
CA ARG A 345 1.62 18.92 -1.06
C ARG A 345 2.40 17.68 -1.50
N PHE A 346 1.87 16.85 -2.41
CA PHE A 346 2.61 15.74 -3.00
C PHE A 346 3.91 16.18 -3.70
N GLU A 347 3.89 17.28 -4.44
CA GLU A 347 5.06 17.89 -5.10
C GLU A 347 6.14 18.32 -4.07
N GLN A 348 5.76 18.67 -2.84
CA GLN A 348 6.68 19.07 -1.76
C GLN A 348 7.15 17.91 -0.86
N CYS A 349 6.28 16.95 -0.53
CA CYS A 349 6.53 15.92 0.48
C CYS A 349 6.45 14.46 -0.02
N GLY A 350 6.02 14.21 -1.26
CA GLY A 350 5.91 12.87 -1.84
C GLY A 350 4.79 11.99 -1.28
N SER A 351 3.83 12.53 -0.51
CA SER A 351 2.73 11.78 0.09
C SER A 351 1.81 11.15 -0.98
N ILE A 352 2.01 9.88 -1.26
CA ILE A 352 1.21 9.13 -2.25
C ILE A 352 -0.28 9.11 -1.92
N ASN A 353 -0.66 9.18 -0.62
CA ASN A 353 -2.05 9.26 -0.19
C ASN A 353 -2.76 10.50 -0.74
N ASP A 354 -2.07 11.65 -0.77
CA ASP A 354 -2.63 12.91 -1.27
C ASP A 354 -2.90 12.80 -2.78
N LEU A 355 -2.01 12.10 -3.49
CA LEU A 355 -2.13 11.88 -4.93
C LEU A 355 -3.23 10.87 -5.28
N ASP A 356 -3.42 9.83 -4.47
CA ASP A 356 -4.55 8.90 -4.62
C ASP A 356 -5.90 9.62 -4.38
N GLU A 357 -5.96 10.50 -3.37
CA GLU A 357 -7.13 11.35 -3.08
C GLU A 357 -7.38 12.38 -4.21
N SER A 358 -6.31 12.98 -4.75
CA SER A 358 -6.33 13.86 -5.93
C SER A 358 -6.91 13.15 -7.16
N ILE A 359 -6.55 11.88 -7.39
CA ILE A 359 -7.12 11.06 -8.47
C ILE A 359 -8.60 10.73 -8.22
N GLN A 360 -8.99 10.38 -6.98
CA GLN A 360 -10.39 10.13 -6.63
C GLN A 360 -11.27 11.37 -6.86
N CYS A 361 -10.83 12.54 -6.41
CA CYS A 361 -11.51 13.81 -6.67
C CYS A 361 -11.55 14.14 -8.18
N GLY A 362 -10.49 13.82 -8.92
CA GLY A 362 -10.42 14.01 -10.37
C GLY A 362 -11.40 13.12 -11.14
N ARG A 363 -11.53 11.84 -10.76
CA ARG A 363 -12.53 10.92 -11.34
C ARG A 363 -13.95 11.41 -11.06
N GLU A 364 -14.23 11.88 -9.85
CA GLU A 364 -15.53 12.44 -9.45
C GLU A 364 -15.90 13.70 -10.27
N ALA A 365 -14.96 14.64 -10.42
CA ALA A 365 -15.19 15.83 -11.24
C ALA A 365 -15.46 15.50 -12.72
N VAL A 366 -14.80 14.46 -13.25
CA VAL A 366 -15.04 13.96 -14.62
C VAL A 366 -16.38 13.22 -14.74
N SER A 367 -16.83 12.48 -13.72
CA SER A 367 -18.14 11.80 -13.74
C SER A 367 -19.33 12.77 -13.61
N LEU A 368 -19.13 13.91 -12.93
CA LEU A 368 -20.13 14.98 -12.83
C LEU A 368 -20.22 15.85 -14.10
N CYS A 369 -19.23 15.78 -15.01
CA CYS A 369 -19.21 16.54 -16.27
C CYS A 369 -19.64 15.68 -17.46
N SER A 370 -20.83 15.91 -18.02
CA SER A 370 -21.24 15.30 -19.31
C SER A 370 -20.32 15.74 -20.47
N GLU A 371 -20.31 14.99 -21.58
CA GLU A 371 -19.39 15.25 -22.72
C GLU A 371 -19.51 16.67 -23.30
N GLY A 372 -20.70 17.28 -23.27
CA GLY A 372 -20.95 18.65 -23.72
C GLY A 372 -20.61 19.75 -22.69
N HIS A 373 -20.12 19.41 -21.50
CA HIS A 373 -19.82 20.40 -20.46
C HIS A 373 -18.55 21.20 -20.78
N SER A 374 -18.66 22.53 -20.83
CA SER A 374 -17.59 23.47 -21.25
C SER A 374 -16.25 23.26 -20.55
N HIS A 375 -16.26 22.84 -19.29
CA HIS A 375 -15.05 22.64 -18.48
C HIS A 375 -14.56 21.19 -18.43
N ARG A 376 -15.22 20.23 -19.11
CA ARG A 376 -14.82 18.81 -19.09
C ARG A 376 -13.36 18.61 -19.51
N ALA A 377 -12.90 19.30 -20.56
CA ALA A 377 -11.50 19.26 -21.01
C ALA A 377 -10.50 19.63 -19.89
N SER A 378 -10.84 20.60 -19.03
CA SER A 378 -10.01 20.98 -17.89
C SER A 378 -9.95 19.87 -16.83
N TYR A 379 -11.07 19.24 -16.50
CA TYR A 379 -11.12 18.15 -15.52
C TYR A 379 -10.40 16.87 -16.01
N LEU A 380 -10.51 16.55 -17.31
CA LEU A 380 -9.73 15.49 -17.96
C LEU A 380 -8.22 15.78 -17.88
N MET A 381 -7.79 17.02 -18.14
CA MET A 381 -6.38 17.42 -18.00
C MET A 381 -5.89 17.36 -16.55
N ILE A 382 -6.72 17.73 -15.58
CA ILE A 382 -6.40 17.68 -14.15
C ILE A 382 -6.22 16.22 -13.69
N LEU A 383 -7.16 15.34 -14.01
CA LEU A 383 -7.09 13.91 -13.70
C LEU A 383 -5.88 13.25 -14.39
N GLY A 384 -5.66 13.55 -15.67
CA GLY A 384 -4.51 13.05 -16.42
C GLY A 384 -3.17 13.53 -15.87
N TYR A 385 -3.08 14.75 -15.33
CA TYR A 385 -1.85 15.19 -14.65
C TYR A 385 -1.59 14.37 -13.38
N SER A 386 -2.59 14.21 -12.50
CA SER A 386 -2.42 13.45 -11.25
C SER A 386 -2.13 11.96 -11.48
N LEU A 387 -2.76 11.34 -12.49
CA LEU A 387 -2.41 9.99 -12.95
C LEU A 387 -0.97 9.92 -13.50
N GLN A 388 -0.51 10.95 -14.22
CA GLN A 388 0.87 10.98 -14.71
C GLN A 388 1.90 11.13 -13.58
N SER A 389 1.60 11.93 -12.54
CA SER A 389 2.41 11.96 -11.31
C SER A 389 2.41 10.61 -10.58
N ARG A 390 1.30 9.85 -10.62
CA ARG A 390 1.22 8.51 -10.02
C ARG A 390 2.03 7.51 -10.84
N PHE A 391 2.00 7.62 -12.16
CA PHE A 391 2.91 6.91 -13.06
C PHE A 391 4.38 7.18 -12.71
N ASP A 392 4.79 8.44 -12.56
CA ASP A 392 6.19 8.78 -12.21
C ASP A 392 6.61 8.17 -10.85
N HIS A 393 5.70 8.15 -9.88
CA HIS A 393 5.96 7.65 -8.52
C HIS A 393 5.84 6.11 -8.38
N ARG A 394 5.01 5.45 -9.21
CA ARG A 394 4.66 4.01 -9.09
C ARG A 394 4.89 3.16 -10.34
N GLY A 395 5.29 3.74 -11.48
CA GLY A 395 5.62 3.02 -12.72
C GLY A 395 4.51 2.14 -13.28
N ASN A 396 3.23 2.45 -13.01
CA ASN A 396 2.09 1.64 -13.46
C ASN A 396 1.74 1.96 -14.93
N PRO A 397 2.01 1.10 -15.92
CA PRO A 397 1.80 1.43 -17.33
C PRO A 397 0.33 1.79 -17.64
N HIS A 398 -0.63 1.16 -16.97
CA HIS A 398 -2.05 1.46 -17.15
C HIS A 398 -2.46 2.88 -16.73
N ASP A 399 -1.73 3.52 -15.80
CA ASP A 399 -1.93 4.94 -15.50
C ASP A 399 -1.58 5.77 -16.75
N LEU A 400 -0.50 5.43 -17.47
CA LEU A 400 -0.04 6.18 -18.63
C LEU A 400 -0.94 5.99 -19.87
N ASP A 401 -1.46 4.79 -20.09
CA ASP A 401 -2.44 4.54 -21.16
C ASP A 401 -3.76 5.30 -20.91
N GLU A 402 -4.20 5.38 -19.64
CA GLU A 402 -5.33 6.22 -19.25
C GLU A 402 -5.04 7.71 -19.45
N VAL A 403 -3.85 8.18 -19.07
CA VAL A 403 -3.40 9.57 -19.28
C VAL A 403 -3.40 9.98 -20.75
N ILE A 404 -2.90 9.14 -21.65
CA ILE A 404 -2.92 9.41 -23.10
C ILE A 404 -4.37 9.51 -23.59
N SER A 405 -5.22 8.56 -23.21
CA SER A 405 -6.65 8.56 -23.56
C SER A 405 -7.38 9.83 -23.10
N LEU A 406 -7.12 10.28 -21.87
CA LEU A 406 -7.71 11.50 -21.29
C LEU A 406 -7.24 12.78 -21.99
N PHE A 407 -5.95 12.85 -22.36
CA PHE A 407 -5.40 14.01 -23.07
C PHE A 407 -5.83 14.05 -24.55
N GLU A 408 -5.99 12.90 -25.21
CA GLU A 408 -6.62 12.80 -26.52
C GLU A 408 -8.07 13.29 -26.49
N GLU A 409 -8.87 12.88 -25.48
CA GLU A 409 -10.24 13.39 -25.32
C GLU A 409 -10.26 14.91 -25.09
N ALA A 410 -9.42 15.43 -24.17
CA ALA A 410 -9.31 16.87 -23.91
C ALA A 410 -8.86 17.67 -25.15
N LEU A 411 -8.05 17.08 -26.02
CA LEU A 411 -7.61 17.66 -27.30
C LEU A 411 -8.73 17.65 -28.36
N ARG A 412 -9.56 16.60 -28.43
CA ARG A 412 -10.78 16.58 -29.28
C ARG A 412 -11.78 17.66 -28.84
N LEU A 413 -11.94 17.86 -27.54
CA LEU A 413 -12.75 18.93 -26.94
C LEU A 413 -12.09 20.32 -27.06
N SER A 414 -10.85 20.42 -27.54
CA SER A 414 -10.12 21.67 -27.77
C SER A 414 -9.76 21.88 -29.25
N PRO A 415 -10.74 22.25 -30.10
CA PRO A 415 -10.52 22.49 -31.52
C PRO A 415 -9.55 23.65 -31.79
N VAL A 416 -9.12 23.81 -33.05
CA VAL A 416 -8.22 24.89 -33.47
C VAL A 416 -8.85 26.25 -33.13
N GLY A 417 -8.10 27.09 -32.42
CA GLY A 417 -8.58 28.37 -31.87
C GLY A 417 -9.05 28.32 -30.41
N HIS A 418 -9.27 27.12 -29.82
CA HIS A 418 -9.63 26.99 -28.41
C HIS A 418 -8.43 27.28 -27.49
N GLU A 419 -8.60 28.12 -26.46
CA GLU A 419 -7.50 28.58 -25.59
C GLU A 419 -6.73 27.42 -24.93
N SER A 420 -7.46 26.39 -24.48
CA SER A 420 -6.90 25.24 -23.78
C SER A 420 -6.13 24.28 -24.70
N ARG A 421 -6.29 24.35 -26.03
CA ARG A 421 -5.68 23.42 -27.01
C ARG A 421 -4.17 23.29 -26.81
N CYS A 422 -3.51 24.43 -26.57
CA CYS A 422 -2.08 24.51 -26.33
C CYS A 422 -1.62 23.68 -25.11
N LEU A 423 -2.44 23.59 -24.06
CA LEU A 423 -2.15 22.79 -22.87
C LEU A 423 -2.38 21.30 -23.16
N SER A 424 -3.49 20.94 -23.82
CA SER A 424 -3.81 19.57 -24.20
C SER A 424 -2.70 18.95 -25.08
N LEU A 425 -2.21 19.70 -26.07
CA LEU A 425 -1.05 19.31 -26.91
C LEU A 425 0.23 19.11 -26.09
N GLY A 426 0.56 20.06 -25.20
CA GLY A 426 1.77 19.98 -24.37
C GLY A 426 1.75 18.82 -23.38
N HIS A 427 0.58 18.50 -22.82
CA HIS A 427 0.38 17.38 -21.91
C HIS A 427 0.36 16.02 -22.64
N LEU A 428 -0.31 15.93 -23.80
CA LEU A 428 -0.28 14.73 -24.65
C LEU A 428 1.14 14.41 -25.11
N GLY A 429 1.89 15.40 -25.60
CA GLY A 429 3.28 15.20 -26.00
C GLY A 429 4.19 14.74 -24.85
N LEU A 430 3.97 15.25 -23.63
CA LEU A 430 4.69 14.78 -22.43
C LEU A 430 4.34 13.32 -22.07
N ALA A 431 3.09 12.89 -22.27
CA ALA A 431 2.67 11.52 -22.03
C ALA A 431 3.24 10.54 -23.08
N LEU A 432 3.22 10.92 -24.37
CA LEU A 432 3.84 10.14 -25.44
C LEU A 432 5.35 9.99 -25.24
N TYR A 433 6.07 11.05 -24.86
CA TYR A 433 7.48 10.96 -24.46
C TYR A 433 7.70 9.93 -23.33
N LYS A 434 6.84 9.91 -22.31
CA LYS A 434 6.93 8.92 -21.20
C LYS A 434 6.67 7.49 -21.69
N ARG A 435 5.78 7.29 -22.67
CA ARG A 435 5.49 5.95 -23.24
C ARG A 435 6.63 5.47 -24.13
N PHE A 436 7.22 6.35 -24.94
CA PHE A 436 8.49 6.09 -25.64
C PHE A 436 9.59 5.61 -24.67
N GLY A 437 9.70 6.23 -23.49
CA GLY A 437 10.64 5.82 -22.44
C GLY A 437 10.45 4.38 -21.92
N GLN A 438 9.23 3.81 -21.99
CA GLN A 438 8.94 2.42 -21.60
C GLN A 438 9.00 1.43 -22.76
N CYS A 439 8.38 1.79 -23.88
CA CYS A 439 8.11 0.89 -25.01
C CYS A 439 9.16 0.98 -26.12
N GLY A 440 9.79 2.16 -26.29
CA GLY A 440 10.72 2.43 -27.39
C GLY A 440 10.08 2.70 -28.75
N ASP A 441 8.76 2.92 -28.82
CA ASP A 441 8.07 3.19 -30.09
C ASP A 441 8.44 4.57 -30.64
N VAL A 442 9.16 4.59 -31.76
CA VAL A 442 9.64 5.82 -32.41
C VAL A 442 8.48 6.73 -32.87
N ASN A 443 7.28 6.18 -33.09
CA ASN A 443 6.10 6.99 -33.41
C ASN A 443 5.69 7.89 -32.24
N ASP A 444 5.80 7.42 -30.99
CA ASP A 444 5.46 8.20 -29.80
C ASP A 444 6.35 9.45 -29.66
N ILE A 445 7.67 9.31 -29.87
CA ILE A 445 8.59 10.46 -29.74
C ILE A 445 8.48 11.44 -30.91
N ILE A 446 8.16 10.97 -32.12
CA ILE A 446 7.82 11.83 -33.25
C ILE A 446 6.53 12.61 -32.98
N GLY A 447 5.49 11.94 -32.47
CA GLY A 447 4.23 12.57 -32.07
C GLY A 447 4.41 13.60 -30.96
N ALA A 448 5.22 13.26 -29.94
CA ALA A 448 5.56 14.16 -28.84
C ALA A 448 6.19 15.48 -29.34
N ILE A 449 7.26 15.38 -30.14
CA ILE A 449 7.95 16.53 -30.73
C ILE A 449 7.00 17.34 -31.63
N SER A 450 6.13 16.67 -32.41
CA SER A 450 5.16 17.31 -33.29
C SER A 450 4.14 18.16 -32.50
N HIS A 451 3.48 17.58 -31.49
CA HIS A 451 2.49 18.30 -30.66
C HIS A 451 3.12 19.42 -29.84
N GLN A 452 4.36 19.25 -29.36
CA GLN A 452 5.08 20.30 -28.63
C GLN A 452 5.49 21.45 -29.54
N ARG A 453 5.91 21.17 -30.79
CA ARG A 453 6.15 22.20 -31.81
C ARG A 453 4.85 22.91 -32.22
N GLU A 454 3.72 22.21 -32.39
CA GLU A 454 2.41 22.84 -32.61
C GLU A 454 2.07 23.80 -31.45
N ALA A 455 2.14 23.33 -30.20
CA ALA A 455 1.86 24.14 -29.01
C ALA A 455 2.77 25.39 -28.91
N LEU A 456 4.04 25.29 -29.30
CA LEU A 456 4.98 26.42 -29.32
C LEU A 456 4.63 27.49 -30.37
N THR A 457 3.87 27.17 -31.42
CA THR A 457 3.33 28.19 -32.35
C THR A 457 2.17 28.98 -31.74
N LEU A 458 1.39 28.34 -30.86
CA LEU A 458 0.23 28.95 -30.17
C LEU A 458 0.63 29.87 -29.00
N ARG A 459 1.91 29.90 -28.61
CA ARG A 459 2.43 30.69 -27.47
C ARG A 459 3.70 31.46 -27.88
N PRO A 460 3.56 32.67 -28.48
CA PRO A 460 4.70 33.46 -28.97
C PRO A 460 5.68 33.87 -27.84
N PRO A 461 6.90 34.32 -28.18
CA PRO A 461 7.87 34.85 -27.22
C PRO A 461 7.24 35.88 -26.26
N GLY A 462 7.66 35.84 -25.00
CA GLY A 462 7.09 36.67 -23.92
C GLY A 462 5.85 36.09 -23.22
N ASN A 463 5.17 35.07 -23.76
CA ASN A 463 4.07 34.41 -23.04
C ASN A 463 4.61 33.52 -21.88
N PRO A 464 4.18 33.70 -20.61
CA PRO A 464 4.72 32.92 -19.49
C PRO A 464 4.60 31.40 -19.65
N GLY A 465 3.51 30.93 -20.27
CA GLY A 465 3.26 29.52 -20.53
C GLY A 465 4.23 28.88 -21.55
N ARG A 466 4.97 29.69 -22.34
CA ARG A 466 5.94 29.21 -23.31
C ARG A 466 7.07 28.40 -22.65
N THR A 467 7.48 28.77 -21.44
CA THR A 467 8.60 28.10 -20.72
C THR A 467 8.35 26.60 -20.47
N PHE A 468 7.10 26.21 -20.19
CA PHE A 468 6.73 24.80 -20.02
C PHE A 468 6.93 24.00 -21.32
N LEU A 469 6.56 24.60 -22.45
CA LEU A 469 6.63 23.97 -23.76
C LEU A 469 8.07 23.84 -24.27
N LEU A 470 8.92 24.86 -24.03
CA LEU A 470 10.36 24.82 -24.37
C LEU A 470 11.06 23.67 -23.65
N ASN A 471 10.89 23.59 -22.32
CA ASN A 471 11.42 22.49 -21.51
C ASN A 471 10.94 21.11 -22.00
N ASN A 472 9.65 20.97 -22.34
CA ASN A 472 9.11 19.67 -22.75
C ASN A 472 9.58 19.24 -24.15
N LEU A 473 9.75 20.18 -25.09
CA LEU A 473 10.37 19.91 -26.39
C LEU A 473 11.83 19.48 -26.23
N ALA A 474 12.59 20.19 -25.40
CA ALA A 474 13.99 19.85 -25.10
C ALA A 474 14.14 18.45 -24.49
N ILE A 475 13.25 18.05 -23.57
CA ILE A 475 13.20 16.67 -23.04
C ILE A 475 12.95 15.66 -24.17
N ALA A 476 11.98 15.91 -25.06
CA ALA A 476 11.63 14.97 -26.12
C ALA A 476 12.75 14.81 -27.16
N LEU A 477 13.45 15.91 -27.50
CA LEU A 477 14.63 15.90 -28.37
C LEU A 477 15.80 15.14 -27.72
N ALA A 478 16.17 15.47 -26.48
CA ALA A 478 17.23 14.77 -25.76
C ALA A 478 16.94 13.26 -25.59
N ALA A 479 15.67 12.89 -25.40
CA ALA A 479 15.25 11.49 -25.34
C ALA A 479 15.32 10.77 -26.69
N ARG A 480 14.99 11.47 -27.80
CA ARG A 480 15.15 10.94 -29.16
C ARG A 480 16.62 10.72 -29.49
N TYR A 481 17.47 11.69 -29.17
CA TYR A 481 18.93 11.55 -29.21
C TYR A 481 19.40 10.30 -28.45
N ALA A 482 19.02 10.14 -27.17
CA ALA A 482 19.46 9.04 -26.30
C ALA A 482 18.97 7.62 -26.73
N LYS A 483 18.31 7.50 -27.90
CA LYS A 483 17.90 6.24 -28.53
C LYS A 483 18.30 6.12 -30.01
N LEU A 484 18.42 7.24 -30.73
CA LEU A 484 18.64 7.28 -32.18
C LEU A 484 19.95 8.00 -32.59
N ASP A 485 20.71 8.53 -31.63
CA ASP A 485 22.03 9.20 -31.82
C ASP A 485 22.02 10.41 -32.78
N VAL A 486 20.88 11.13 -32.83
CA VAL A 486 20.71 12.35 -33.63
C VAL A 486 21.34 13.53 -32.90
N SER A 487 22.61 13.82 -33.17
CA SER A 487 23.39 14.81 -32.41
C SER A 487 22.89 16.27 -32.53
N GLU A 488 22.14 16.60 -33.59
CA GLU A 488 21.48 17.90 -33.73
C GLU A 488 20.40 18.10 -32.66
N ASP A 489 19.63 17.05 -32.32
CA ASP A 489 18.57 17.11 -31.30
C ASP A 489 19.12 17.43 -29.91
N LEU A 490 20.31 16.93 -29.57
CA LEU A 490 20.94 17.18 -28.28
C LEU A 490 21.35 18.65 -28.12
N ASN A 491 21.82 19.28 -29.20
CA ASN A 491 22.18 20.68 -29.18
C ASN A 491 20.94 21.59 -29.20
N GLU A 492 19.92 21.27 -30.01
CA GLU A 492 18.62 21.97 -29.95
C GLU A 492 18.01 21.87 -28.53
N ALA A 493 18.09 20.71 -27.88
CA ALA A 493 17.63 20.54 -26.50
C ALA A 493 18.39 21.40 -25.49
N ILE A 494 19.73 21.43 -25.54
CA ILE A 494 20.56 22.23 -24.62
C ILE A 494 20.26 23.73 -24.75
N ASP A 495 20.08 24.23 -25.98
CA ASP A 495 19.76 25.64 -26.20
C ASP A 495 18.32 25.96 -25.75
N LEU A 496 17.34 25.09 -26.04
CA LEU A 496 15.95 25.23 -25.55
C LEU A 496 15.86 25.17 -24.01
N PHE A 497 16.69 24.38 -23.33
CA PHE A 497 16.80 24.39 -21.87
C PHE A 497 17.39 25.70 -21.36
N ARG A 498 18.43 26.23 -22.01
CA ARG A 498 19.06 27.52 -21.66
C ARG A 498 18.09 28.69 -21.85
N ASP A 499 17.31 28.71 -22.93
CA ASP A 499 16.20 29.65 -23.13
C ASP A 499 15.14 29.54 -22.02
N SER A 500 14.71 28.31 -21.68
CA SER A 500 13.76 28.08 -20.60
C SER A 500 14.31 28.43 -19.21
N LEU A 501 15.63 28.51 -19.03
CA LEU A 501 16.29 28.89 -17.78
C LEU A 501 16.44 30.41 -17.66
N GLN A 502 16.75 31.13 -18.74
CA GLN A 502 16.75 32.59 -18.77
C GLN A 502 15.39 33.18 -18.37
N LEU A 503 14.30 32.52 -18.78
CA LEU A 503 12.92 32.88 -18.42
C LEU A 503 12.51 32.44 -17.00
N ARG A 504 13.42 31.89 -16.19
CA ARG A 504 13.17 31.40 -14.81
C ARG A 504 14.33 31.81 -13.86
N PRO A 505 14.33 33.06 -13.35
CA PRO A 505 15.35 33.54 -12.41
C PRO A 505 15.34 32.77 -11.09
N HIS A 506 16.37 32.99 -10.25
CA HIS A 506 16.46 32.39 -8.91
C HIS A 506 15.19 32.65 -8.09
N GLY A 507 14.79 31.67 -7.28
CA GLY A 507 13.52 31.67 -6.55
C GLY A 507 12.27 31.34 -7.38
N HIS A 508 12.33 31.27 -8.72
CA HIS A 508 11.18 30.85 -9.53
C HIS A 508 10.84 29.36 -9.27
N PRO A 509 9.60 28.99 -8.86
CA PRO A 509 9.28 27.64 -8.39
C PRO A 509 9.71 26.51 -9.33
N LEU A 510 9.52 26.66 -10.65
CA LEU A 510 9.89 25.63 -11.65
C LEU A 510 11.29 25.83 -12.27
N ARG A 511 12.22 26.55 -11.61
CA ARG A 511 13.62 26.66 -12.07
C ARG A 511 14.35 25.32 -11.96
N HIS A 512 14.20 24.66 -10.82
CA HIS A 512 14.89 23.40 -10.46
C HIS A 512 14.78 22.31 -11.52
N THR A 513 13.58 22.10 -12.07
CA THR A 513 13.31 21.08 -13.09
C THR A 513 14.13 21.32 -14.37
N VAL A 514 14.31 22.59 -14.78
CA VAL A 514 15.10 22.93 -15.98
C VAL A 514 16.59 22.68 -15.75
N LEU A 515 17.10 23.02 -14.56
CA LEU A 515 18.49 22.76 -14.18
C LEU A 515 18.82 21.26 -14.29
N LEU A 516 17.94 20.40 -13.74
CA LEU A 516 18.12 18.95 -13.78
C LEU A 516 18.07 18.37 -15.20
N ASN A 517 17.17 18.87 -16.04
CA ASN A 517 17.05 18.41 -17.42
C ASN A 517 18.25 18.88 -18.29
N LEU A 518 18.70 20.13 -18.08
CA LEU A 518 19.93 20.66 -18.68
C LEU A 518 21.15 19.84 -18.25
N SER A 519 21.29 19.54 -16.95
CA SER A 519 22.36 18.69 -16.44
C SER A 519 22.36 17.30 -17.08
N SER A 520 21.18 16.68 -17.27
CA SER A 520 21.09 15.39 -17.96
C SER A 520 21.56 15.48 -19.42
N ALA A 521 21.24 16.56 -20.13
CA ALA A 521 21.67 16.76 -21.52
C ALA A 521 23.18 17.05 -21.62
N LEU A 522 23.74 17.81 -20.67
CA LEU A 522 25.18 18.09 -20.59
C LEU A 522 25.99 16.82 -20.28
N CYS A 523 25.52 15.95 -19.37
CA CYS A 523 26.13 14.63 -19.17
C CYS A 523 26.16 13.82 -20.48
N SER A 524 25.07 13.80 -21.24
CA SER A 524 25.01 13.11 -22.53
C SER A 524 25.86 13.75 -23.63
N ARG A 525 26.18 15.05 -23.54
CA ARG A 525 27.14 15.70 -24.47
C ARG A 525 28.59 15.46 -24.05
N PHE A 526 28.88 15.36 -22.75
CA PHE A 526 30.17 14.88 -22.26
C PHE A 526 30.46 13.45 -22.74
N GLU A 527 29.46 12.56 -22.68
CA GLU A 527 29.56 11.18 -23.18
C GLU A 527 29.93 11.09 -24.68
N GLN A 528 29.69 12.14 -25.48
CA GLN A 528 30.14 12.23 -26.89
C GLN A 528 31.48 12.97 -27.08
N THR A 529 31.77 13.97 -26.25
CA THR A 529 32.80 15.00 -26.54
C THR A 529 33.98 15.04 -25.57
N GLU A 530 33.86 14.38 -24.41
CA GLU A 530 34.83 14.36 -23.31
C GLU A 530 35.29 15.76 -22.83
N LYS A 531 34.44 16.79 -23.01
CA LYS A 531 34.72 18.18 -22.61
C LYS A 531 34.36 18.43 -21.15
N ASP A 532 35.38 18.50 -20.29
CA ASP A 532 35.23 18.74 -18.84
C ASP A 532 34.30 19.92 -18.49
N GLU A 533 34.26 20.98 -19.32
CA GLU A 533 33.35 22.13 -19.22
C GLU A 533 31.88 21.74 -18.96
N ASP A 534 31.37 20.70 -19.64
CA ASP A 534 29.98 20.26 -19.52
C ASP A 534 29.71 19.63 -18.14
N VAL A 535 30.67 18.89 -17.58
CA VAL A 535 30.50 18.20 -16.28
C VAL A 535 30.80 19.15 -15.12
N GLU A 536 31.71 20.10 -15.28
CA GLU A 536 31.88 21.21 -14.34
C GLU A 536 30.62 22.09 -14.26
N GLU A 537 29.94 22.34 -15.39
CA GLU A 537 28.61 22.97 -15.39
C GLU A 537 27.57 22.10 -14.67
N VAL A 538 27.49 20.80 -14.94
CA VAL A 538 26.56 19.88 -14.23
C VAL A 538 26.76 19.93 -12.72
N ILE A 539 28.01 19.78 -12.25
CA ILE A 539 28.33 19.74 -10.81
C ILE A 539 27.91 21.06 -10.14
N ARG A 540 28.24 22.20 -10.76
CA ARG A 540 27.85 23.54 -10.28
C ARG A 540 26.33 23.70 -10.18
N LEU A 541 25.59 23.40 -11.25
CA LEU A 541 24.13 23.59 -11.29
C LEU A 541 23.40 22.65 -10.30
N CYS A 542 23.92 21.43 -10.11
CA CYS A 542 23.36 20.49 -9.13
C CYS A 542 23.69 20.87 -7.68
N GLN A 543 24.85 21.49 -7.43
CA GLN A 543 25.22 22.03 -6.11
C GLN A 543 24.41 23.28 -5.75
N GLU A 544 24.28 24.26 -6.65
CA GLU A 544 23.34 25.40 -6.53
C GLU A 544 21.95 24.91 -6.10
N LEU A 545 21.44 23.89 -6.79
CA LEU A 545 20.13 23.34 -6.53
C LEU A 545 20.00 22.61 -5.17
N LEU A 546 21.10 22.08 -4.62
CA LEU A 546 21.12 21.46 -3.29
C LEU A 546 21.32 22.47 -2.15
N GLU A 547 21.61 23.72 -2.46
CA GLU A 547 21.58 24.84 -1.51
C GLU A 547 20.19 25.51 -1.51
N ASP A 548 19.57 25.70 -2.68
CA ASP A 548 18.23 26.29 -2.83
C ASP A 548 17.07 25.41 -2.30
N LEU A 549 17.14 24.08 -2.42
CA LEU A 549 15.99 23.19 -2.13
C LEU A 549 15.88 22.76 -0.64
N PRO A 550 14.67 22.79 -0.02
CA PRO A 550 14.42 22.19 1.29
C PRO A 550 14.79 20.69 1.36
N SER A 551 15.27 20.23 2.52
CA SER A 551 15.90 18.90 2.68
C SER A 551 15.03 17.68 2.30
N LEU A 552 13.70 17.81 2.30
CA LEU A 552 12.76 16.76 1.91
C LEU A 552 12.28 16.86 0.44
N HIS A 553 12.61 17.95 -0.26
CA HIS A 553 12.08 18.24 -1.59
C HIS A 553 12.45 17.12 -2.59
N PRO A 554 11.49 16.51 -3.31
CA PRO A 554 11.72 15.29 -4.09
C PRO A 554 12.86 15.40 -5.11
N ASP A 555 13.08 16.57 -5.70
CA ASP A 555 14.12 16.78 -6.71
C ASP A 555 15.56 16.94 -6.17
N ARG A 556 15.76 16.94 -4.84
CA ARG A 556 17.11 16.71 -4.27
C ARG A 556 17.63 15.33 -4.66
N CYS A 557 16.78 14.30 -4.67
CA CYS A 557 17.11 12.98 -5.21
C CYS A 557 17.54 13.04 -6.69
N SER A 558 16.86 13.85 -7.50
CA SER A 558 17.20 14.05 -8.90
C SER A 558 18.57 14.71 -9.04
N SER A 559 18.89 15.72 -8.22
CA SER A 559 20.20 16.38 -8.18
C SER A 559 21.32 15.44 -7.72
N TYR A 560 21.12 14.70 -6.62
CA TYR A 560 22.06 13.65 -6.18
C TYR A 560 22.26 12.60 -7.28
N GLY A 561 21.23 12.22 -8.05
CA GLY A 561 21.36 11.33 -9.19
C GLY A 561 22.22 11.89 -10.34
N MET A 562 22.12 13.19 -10.63
CA MET A 562 22.93 13.86 -11.65
C MET A 562 24.37 14.06 -11.19
N LEU A 563 24.61 14.43 -9.93
CA LEU A 563 25.96 14.42 -9.33
C LEU A 563 26.59 13.03 -9.38
N ALA A 564 25.81 11.98 -9.10
CA ALA A 564 26.31 10.60 -9.16
C ALA A 564 26.70 10.17 -10.58
N GLN A 565 26.00 10.63 -11.62
CA GLN A 565 26.39 10.43 -13.02
C GLN A 565 27.61 11.28 -13.39
N ALA A 566 27.64 12.56 -13.01
CA ALA A 566 28.74 13.48 -13.26
C ALA A 566 30.08 12.99 -12.71
N TYR A 567 30.14 12.67 -11.40
CA TYR A 567 31.35 12.14 -10.78
C TYR A 567 31.74 10.76 -11.34
N TRP A 568 30.78 9.94 -11.76
CA TRP A 568 31.07 8.67 -12.44
C TRP A 568 31.68 8.89 -13.83
N LEU A 569 31.19 9.88 -14.60
CA LEU A 569 31.74 10.25 -15.90
C LEU A 569 33.18 10.80 -15.79
N CYS A 570 33.43 11.71 -14.83
CA CYS A 570 34.78 12.15 -14.48
C CYS A 570 35.69 10.97 -14.10
N HIS A 571 35.18 10.01 -13.31
CA HIS A 571 35.94 8.81 -12.97
C HIS A 571 36.27 7.96 -14.21
N THR A 572 35.32 7.74 -15.13
CA THR A 572 35.58 6.92 -16.33
C THR A 572 36.63 7.53 -17.26
N ALA A 573 36.58 8.85 -17.49
CA ALA A 573 37.53 9.56 -18.36
C ALA A 573 38.89 9.76 -17.66
N GLN A 574 38.89 10.35 -16.46
CA GLN A 574 40.10 10.85 -15.79
C GLN A 574 40.70 9.86 -14.77
N ARG A 575 40.03 8.74 -14.49
CA ARG A 575 40.47 7.63 -13.60
C ARG A 575 40.80 8.02 -12.14
N LYS A 576 40.31 9.16 -11.67
CA LYS A 576 40.44 9.66 -10.29
C LYS A 576 39.59 8.83 -9.33
N SER A 577 40.19 8.13 -8.37
CA SER A 577 39.46 7.28 -7.42
C SER A 577 38.53 8.03 -6.47
N ALA A 578 38.81 9.30 -6.16
CA ALA A 578 37.97 10.13 -5.30
C ALA A 578 36.57 10.35 -5.88
N ASP A 579 36.47 10.51 -7.20
CA ASP A 579 35.20 10.81 -7.89
C ASP A 579 34.28 9.57 -7.88
N LEU A 580 34.83 8.35 -7.90
CA LEU A 580 34.04 7.13 -7.71
C LEU A 580 33.38 7.07 -6.33
N SER A 581 34.11 7.48 -5.28
CA SER A 581 33.57 7.55 -3.91
C SER A 581 32.46 8.61 -3.78
N LEU A 582 32.63 9.78 -4.43
CA LEU A 582 31.61 10.81 -4.50
C LEU A 582 30.38 10.35 -5.28
N ALA A 583 30.56 9.64 -6.40
CA ALA A 583 29.46 9.05 -7.16
C ALA A 583 28.67 8.04 -6.32
N VAL A 584 29.36 7.14 -5.61
CA VAL A 584 28.77 6.15 -4.70
C VAL A 584 27.96 6.79 -3.58
N GLU A 585 28.45 7.84 -2.93
CA GLU A 585 27.70 8.52 -1.87
C GLU A 585 26.46 9.24 -2.42
N ASN A 586 26.59 9.93 -3.55
CA ASN A 586 25.45 10.59 -4.20
C ASN A 586 24.38 9.56 -4.64
N TYR A 587 24.77 8.40 -5.16
CA TYR A 587 23.83 7.30 -5.42
C TYR A 587 23.16 6.75 -4.15
N ARG A 588 23.91 6.61 -3.04
CA ARG A 588 23.41 6.16 -1.74
C ARG A 588 22.36 7.13 -1.17
N LEU A 589 22.63 8.44 -1.24
CA LEU A 589 21.68 9.49 -0.86
C LEU A 589 20.43 9.48 -1.75
N ALA A 590 20.61 9.43 -3.07
CA ALA A 590 19.50 9.50 -4.02
C ALA A 590 18.55 8.29 -3.91
N SER A 591 19.09 7.06 -3.89
CA SER A 591 18.28 5.83 -3.79
C SER A 591 17.51 5.70 -2.46
N ARG A 592 17.97 6.38 -1.40
CA ARG A 592 17.34 6.39 -0.08
C ARG A 592 16.40 7.58 0.18
N HIS A 593 16.29 8.53 -0.75
CA HIS A 593 15.47 9.73 -0.56
C HIS A 593 14.01 9.39 -0.24
N ALA A 594 13.51 9.82 0.92
CA ALA A 594 12.25 9.34 1.47
C ALA A 594 11.03 9.67 0.60
N THR A 595 11.00 10.88 0.03
CA THR A 595 9.86 11.46 -0.69
C THR A 595 9.76 11.05 -2.16
N GLN A 596 10.76 10.32 -2.69
CA GLN A 596 10.76 9.88 -4.10
C GLN A 596 10.16 8.50 -4.31
N GLY A 597 9.55 8.34 -5.48
CA GLY A 597 8.90 7.12 -5.91
C GLY A 597 9.86 5.98 -6.25
N PHE A 598 9.31 4.77 -6.31
CA PHE A 598 10.09 3.56 -6.61
C PHE A 598 10.86 3.62 -7.94
N PRO A 599 10.27 4.02 -9.09
CA PRO A 599 10.95 3.95 -10.39
C PRO A 599 12.26 4.73 -10.43
N ARG A 600 12.28 5.96 -9.90
CA ARG A 600 13.50 6.79 -9.84
C ARG A 600 14.55 6.15 -8.91
N ARG A 601 14.14 5.70 -7.73
CA ARG A 601 15.03 5.15 -6.69
C ARG A 601 15.65 3.81 -7.09
N ILE A 602 14.89 2.90 -7.71
CA ILE A 602 15.43 1.60 -8.15
C ILE A 602 16.40 1.75 -9.32
N LEU A 603 16.15 2.67 -10.26
CA LEU A 603 17.10 2.94 -11.36
C LEU A 603 18.44 3.47 -10.84
N LEU A 604 18.41 4.37 -9.86
CA LEU A 604 19.61 4.90 -9.21
C LEU A 604 20.34 3.84 -8.38
N ALA A 605 19.62 2.98 -7.65
CA ALA A 605 20.22 1.86 -6.92
C ALA A 605 20.84 0.79 -7.86
N LEU A 606 20.22 0.55 -9.03
CA LEU A 606 20.77 -0.35 -10.05
C LEU A 606 21.96 0.27 -10.81
N ALA A 607 22.03 1.60 -10.94
CA ALA A 607 23.25 2.28 -11.40
C ALA A 607 24.38 2.13 -10.36
N TRP A 608 24.09 2.43 -9.10
CA TRP A 608 25.00 2.24 -7.97
C TRP A 608 25.59 0.82 -7.92
N ALA A 609 24.75 -0.21 -8.01
CA ALA A 609 25.19 -1.60 -7.95
C ALA A 609 26.14 -1.95 -9.12
N ARG A 610 25.78 -1.57 -10.36
CA ARG A 610 26.59 -1.83 -11.56
C ARG A 610 27.95 -1.10 -11.52
N SER A 611 27.96 0.19 -11.17
CA SER A 611 29.22 0.94 -11.05
C SER A 611 30.08 0.43 -9.89
N SER A 612 29.47 0.02 -8.76
CA SER A 612 30.21 -0.58 -7.65
C SER A 612 30.83 -1.93 -8.05
N GLU A 613 30.13 -2.77 -8.82
CA GLU A 613 30.67 -4.06 -9.28
C GLU A 613 31.80 -3.90 -10.30
N LEU A 614 31.65 -2.99 -11.27
CA LEU A 614 32.64 -2.72 -12.31
C LEU A 614 34.02 -2.35 -11.72
N TYR A 615 34.02 -1.59 -10.63
CA TYR A 615 35.23 -1.14 -9.93
C TYR A 615 35.48 -1.89 -8.60
N GLN A 616 34.77 -2.98 -8.34
CA GLN A 616 34.88 -3.83 -7.13
C GLN A 616 34.73 -3.06 -5.80
N HIS A 617 34.00 -1.94 -5.81
CA HIS A 617 33.82 -1.07 -4.65
C HIS A 617 33.08 -1.78 -3.50
N GLU A 618 33.50 -1.50 -2.26
CA GLU A 618 33.00 -2.22 -1.07
C GLU A 618 31.48 -2.14 -0.91
N SER A 619 30.87 -1.01 -1.31
CA SER A 619 29.43 -0.74 -1.18
C SER A 619 28.52 -1.53 -2.15
N ALA A 620 29.05 -2.35 -3.07
CA ALA A 620 28.23 -3.13 -4.00
C ALA A 620 27.13 -3.96 -3.29
N LEU A 621 27.49 -4.62 -2.17
CA LEU A 621 26.54 -5.38 -1.33
C LEU A 621 25.43 -4.50 -0.73
N GLU A 622 25.75 -3.28 -0.36
CA GLU A 622 24.81 -2.31 0.19
C GLU A 622 23.85 -1.79 -0.88
N ALA A 623 24.36 -1.57 -2.10
CA ALA A 623 23.55 -1.23 -3.28
C ALA A 623 22.55 -2.34 -3.61
N TYR A 624 22.98 -3.60 -3.64
CA TYR A 624 22.10 -4.76 -3.85
C TYR A 624 21.02 -4.90 -2.77
N GLN A 625 21.36 -4.73 -1.49
CA GLN A 625 20.38 -4.77 -0.40
C GLN A 625 19.36 -3.62 -0.54
N THR A 626 19.83 -2.42 -0.90
CA THR A 626 18.95 -1.26 -1.16
C THR A 626 18.03 -1.52 -2.37
N CYS A 627 18.51 -2.20 -3.42
CA CYS A 627 17.68 -2.62 -4.56
C CYS A 627 16.61 -3.64 -4.16
N LEU A 628 16.97 -4.68 -3.39
CA LEU A 628 16.05 -5.72 -2.94
C LEU A 628 14.97 -5.13 -2.03
N ASP A 629 15.36 -4.37 -1.01
CA ASP A 629 14.39 -3.73 -0.09
C ASP A 629 13.45 -2.76 -0.83
N LEU A 630 13.91 -2.05 -1.88
CA LEU A 630 13.03 -1.24 -2.73
C LEU A 630 12.04 -2.10 -3.53
N PHE A 631 12.50 -3.21 -4.12
CA PHE A 631 11.70 -4.10 -4.96
C PHE A 631 10.65 -4.88 -4.14
N ASP A 632 11.04 -5.42 -2.99
CA ASP A 632 10.17 -6.07 -2.00
C ASP A 632 8.98 -5.16 -1.65
N ASN A 633 9.27 -3.92 -1.24
CA ASN A 633 8.25 -2.93 -0.90
C ASN A 633 7.37 -2.58 -2.10
N HIS A 634 7.94 -2.45 -3.30
CA HIS A 634 7.17 -2.14 -4.50
C HIS A 634 6.13 -3.22 -4.82
N VAL A 635 6.56 -4.48 -4.92
CA VAL A 635 5.69 -5.62 -5.22
C VAL A 635 4.67 -5.81 -4.09
N MET A 636 5.09 -5.70 -2.82
CA MET A 636 4.18 -5.84 -1.67
C MET A 636 3.06 -4.78 -1.60
N THR A 637 3.16 -3.64 -2.29
CA THR A 637 2.07 -2.63 -2.35
C THR A 637 0.93 -2.95 -3.33
N ARG A 638 0.98 -4.07 -4.07
CA ARG A 638 -0.05 -4.45 -5.05
C ARG A 638 -0.98 -5.53 -4.48
N SER A 639 -2.30 -5.31 -4.61
CA SER A 639 -3.35 -6.18 -4.05
C SER A 639 -3.43 -7.54 -4.74
N SER A 640 -3.76 -7.55 -6.02
CA SER A 640 -3.93 -8.78 -6.81
C SER A 640 -2.60 -9.51 -7.02
N ILE A 641 -2.68 -10.82 -7.28
CA ILE A 641 -1.53 -11.65 -7.65
C ILE A 641 -1.00 -11.25 -9.04
N ILE A 642 -1.89 -10.89 -9.97
CA ILE A 642 -1.57 -10.48 -11.32
C ILE A 642 -0.75 -9.18 -11.30
N SER A 643 -1.21 -8.15 -10.60
CA SER A 643 -0.51 -6.84 -10.58
C SER A 643 0.76 -6.83 -9.74
N ARG A 644 0.98 -7.85 -8.90
CA ARG A 644 2.32 -8.14 -8.34
C ARG A 644 3.29 -8.60 -9.42
N ARG A 645 2.87 -9.45 -10.37
CA ARG A 645 3.70 -9.88 -11.50
C ARG A 645 3.92 -8.76 -12.51
N GLU A 646 2.91 -7.94 -12.81
CA GLU A 646 3.05 -6.76 -13.67
C GLU A 646 4.11 -5.79 -13.10
N ALA A 647 4.02 -5.49 -11.80
CA ALA A 647 5.01 -4.68 -11.10
C ALA A 647 6.43 -5.28 -11.11
N ALA A 648 6.56 -6.61 -10.97
CA ALA A 648 7.84 -7.29 -11.02
C ALA A 648 8.45 -7.38 -12.44
N THR A 649 7.62 -7.57 -13.47
CA THR A 649 8.06 -7.73 -14.88
C THR A 649 8.35 -6.40 -15.58
N ALA A 650 7.71 -5.30 -15.16
CA ALA A 650 7.96 -3.97 -15.72
C ALA A 650 9.45 -3.56 -15.68
N PHE A 651 10.18 -3.98 -14.65
CA PHE A 651 11.58 -3.65 -14.43
C PHE A 651 12.50 -4.78 -14.91
N ARG A 652 12.57 -4.99 -16.24
CA ARG A 652 13.40 -6.04 -16.89
C ARG A 652 14.85 -6.12 -16.34
N ASN A 653 15.46 -4.99 -15.99
CA ASN A 653 16.81 -4.92 -15.43
C ASN A 653 16.96 -5.52 -14.01
N ALA A 654 15.86 -5.79 -13.30
CA ALA A 654 15.86 -6.38 -11.96
C ALA A 654 15.77 -7.93 -11.97
N GLN A 655 15.54 -8.57 -13.12
CA GLN A 655 15.33 -10.03 -13.22
C GLN A 655 16.48 -10.88 -12.66
N LEU A 656 17.73 -10.38 -12.70
CA LEU A 656 18.92 -11.07 -12.17
C LEU A 656 19.36 -10.55 -10.79
N LEU A 657 18.63 -9.59 -10.21
CA LEU A 657 19.01 -8.93 -8.96
C LEU A 657 19.30 -9.91 -7.80
N PRO A 658 18.53 -10.99 -7.56
CA PRO A 658 18.81 -11.91 -6.46
C PRO A 658 20.10 -12.72 -6.68
N VAL A 659 20.37 -13.15 -7.92
CA VAL A 659 21.54 -13.98 -8.25
C VAL A 659 22.83 -13.17 -8.31
N ASP A 660 22.75 -11.92 -8.76
CA ASP A 660 23.89 -11.00 -8.75
C ASP A 660 24.22 -10.51 -7.33
N ALA A 661 23.20 -10.21 -6.51
CA ALA A 661 23.38 -9.94 -5.08
C ALA A 661 24.05 -11.12 -4.34
N ALA A 662 23.63 -12.35 -4.64
CA ALA A 662 24.26 -13.56 -4.12
C ALA A 662 25.71 -13.72 -4.61
N SER A 663 25.99 -13.46 -5.89
CA SER A 663 27.33 -13.49 -6.47
C SER A 663 28.30 -12.51 -5.80
N CYS A 664 27.85 -11.29 -5.51
CA CYS A 664 28.63 -10.29 -4.78
C CYS A 664 29.05 -10.78 -3.38
N VAL A 665 28.24 -11.62 -2.75
CA VAL A 665 28.53 -12.18 -1.42
C VAL A 665 29.38 -13.45 -1.48
N ILE A 666 29.19 -14.30 -2.50
CA ILE A 666 30.04 -15.49 -2.73
C ILE A 666 31.50 -15.08 -2.98
N ARG A 667 31.73 -14.02 -3.77
CA ARG A 667 33.07 -13.44 -3.98
C ARG A 667 33.69 -12.82 -2.72
N ARG A 668 32.95 -12.73 -1.62
CA ARG A 668 33.39 -12.26 -0.28
C ARG A 668 33.33 -13.39 0.77
N ASP A 669 33.40 -14.65 0.32
CA ASP A 669 33.43 -15.89 1.12
C ASP A 669 32.35 -15.99 2.22
N ASN A 670 31.11 -15.62 1.88
CA ASN A 670 29.97 -15.73 2.81
C ASN A 670 28.77 -16.44 2.15
N PRO A 671 28.89 -17.73 1.79
CA PRO A 671 27.82 -18.48 1.12
C PRO A 671 26.52 -18.54 1.95
N ARG A 672 26.61 -18.43 3.29
CA ARG A 672 25.45 -18.26 4.19
C ARG A 672 24.63 -17.02 3.83
N ARG A 673 25.26 -15.83 3.81
CA ARG A 673 24.58 -14.57 3.49
C ARG A 673 24.13 -14.51 2.03
N ALA A 674 24.79 -15.22 1.13
CA ALA A 674 24.33 -15.36 -0.26
C ALA A 674 22.98 -16.12 -0.34
N VAL A 675 22.79 -17.20 0.43
CA VAL A 675 21.50 -17.91 0.52
C VAL A 675 20.42 -17.02 1.15
N GLU A 676 20.75 -16.20 2.15
CA GLU A 676 19.79 -15.27 2.75
C GLU A 676 19.26 -14.23 1.75
N LEU A 677 20.10 -13.70 0.85
CA LEU A 677 19.67 -12.75 -0.18
C LEU A 677 18.87 -13.42 -1.32
N LEU A 678 19.22 -14.67 -1.70
CA LEU A 678 18.41 -15.45 -2.64
C LEU A 678 17.01 -15.73 -2.10
N GLU A 679 16.87 -16.07 -0.82
CA GLU A 679 15.57 -16.37 -0.21
C GLU A 679 14.77 -15.09 0.13
N GLN A 680 15.38 -13.90 0.09
CA GLN A 680 14.67 -12.62 0.06
C GLN A 680 14.12 -12.33 -1.35
N GLY A 681 14.97 -12.44 -2.38
CA GLY A 681 14.65 -12.01 -3.75
C GLY A 681 13.88 -12.99 -4.63
N ARG A 682 13.43 -14.15 -4.13
CA ARG A 682 12.85 -15.25 -4.95
C ARG A 682 11.56 -15.80 -4.37
N GLY A 683 10.61 -16.14 -5.24
CA GLY A 683 9.29 -16.66 -4.87
C GLY A 683 8.52 -15.71 -3.95
N GLN A 684 8.67 -14.40 -4.13
CA GLN A 684 8.09 -13.35 -3.29
C GLN A 684 6.56 -13.41 -3.27
N GLN A 685 5.93 -13.69 -4.41
CA GLN A 685 4.47 -13.79 -4.52
C GLN A 685 3.93 -14.94 -3.67
N TRP A 686 4.62 -16.09 -3.69
CA TRP A 686 4.34 -17.25 -2.84
C TRP A 686 4.65 -17.00 -1.38
N SER A 687 5.77 -16.31 -1.09
CA SER A 687 6.18 -15.96 0.27
C SER A 687 5.09 -15.12 0.94
N LEU A 688 4.58 -14.08 0.28
CA LEU A 688 3.50 -13.24 0.81
C LEU A 688 2.19 -14.04 1.05
N ALA A 689 1.74 -14.82 0.07
CA ALA A 689 0.55 -15.67 0.24
C ALA A 689 0.70 -16.66 1.41
N SER A 690 1.90 -17.21 1.61
CA SER A 690 2.21 -18.10 2.73
C SER A 690 2.24 -17.38 4.09
N ARG A 691 2.72 -16.12 4.14
CA ARG A 691 2.77 -15.30 5.37
C ARG A 691 1.37 -14.97 5.88
N LEU A 692 0.45 -14.58 4.98
CA LEU A 692 -0.95 -14.32 5.33
C LEU A 692 -1.68 -15.60 5.80
N ARG A 693 -1.30 -16.76 5.27
CA ARG A 693 -1.78 -18.10 5.70
C ARG A 693 -0.83 -18.82 6.68
N THR A 694 -0.09 -18.08 7.52
CA THR A 694 0.82 -18.69 8.53
C THR A 694 0.11 -18.86 9.88
N PRO A 695 0.08 -20.07 10.48
CA PRO A 695 -0.52 -20.27 11.79
C PRO A 695 0.14 -19.42 12.87
N LEU A 696 -0.65 -18.66 13.62
CA LEU A 696 -0.19 -17.77 14.68
C LEU A 696 -0.10 -18.44 16.06
N GLU A 697 -0.16 -19.77 16.12
CA GLU A 697 -0.13 -20.60 17.34
C GLU A 697 1.03 -20.18 18.30
N ASP A 698 2.23 -20.03 17.75
CA ASP A 698 3.45 -19.56 18.45
C ASP A 698 3.34 -18.11 18.99
N LEU A 699 2.56 -17.25 18.33
CA LEU A 699 2.39 -15.83 18.70
C LEU A 699 1.27 -15.65 19.72
N MET A 700 0.17 -16.41 19.59
CA MET A 700 -0.92 -16.46 20.57
C MET A 700 -0.39 -16.85 21.96
N SER A 701 0.59 -17.76 22.05
CA SER A 701 1.24 -18.12 23.33
C SER A 701 2.13 -17.04 23.95
N ALA A 702 2.44 -15.96 23.22
CA ALA A 702 3.42 -14.94 23.61
C ALA A 702 2.83 -13.52 23.71
N SER A 703 1.83 -13.20 22.90
CA SER A 703 1.03 -11.96 22.96
C SER A 703 -0.27 -12.18 22.17
N PRO A 704 -1.40 -12.50 22.85
CA PRO A 704 -2.69 -12.70 22.20
C PRO A 704 -3.14 -11.46 21.41
N GLU A 705 -3.07 -10.27 21.99
CA GLU A 705 -3.47 -9.00 21.35
C GLU A 705 -2.76 -8.75 20.01
N LEU A 706 -1.46 -9.04 19.92
CA LEU A 706 -0.71 -8.94 18.66
C LEU A 706 -1.05 -10.07 17.69
N ALA A 707 -1.40 -11.26 18.17
CA ALA A 707 -1.85 -12.36 17.32
C ALA A 707 -3.23 -12.05 16.70
N ASP A 708 -4.18 -11.58 17.50
CA ASP A 708 -5.54 -11.26 17.06
C ASP A 708 -5.54 -10.08 16.07
N LYS A 709 -4.82 -9.00 16.38
CA LYS A 709 -4.66 -7.85 15.48
C LYS A 709 -3.95 -8.23 14.17
N LEU A 710 -2.93 -9.10 14.23
CA LEU A 710 -2.27 -9.60 13.02
C LEU A 710 -3.19 -10.53 12.22
N SER A 711 -4.05 -11.32 12.87
CA SER A 711 -5.04 -12.18 12.24
C SER A 711 -6.11 -11.37 11.51
N GLU A 712 -6.66 -10.32 12.16
CA GLU A 712 -7.64 -9.41 11.57
C GLU A 712 -7.09 -8.71 10.32
N ILE A 713 -5.89 -8.12 10.42
CA ILE A 713 -5.22 -7.46 9.29
C ILE A 713 -4.89 -8.48 8.19
N SER A 714 -4.42 -9.69 8.52
CA SER A 714 -4.12 -10.72 7.49
C SER A 714 -5.37 -11.22 6.78
N LYS A 715 -6.51 -11.31 7.48
CA LYS A 715 -7.81 -11.61 6.87
C LYS A 715 -8.24 -10.48 5.93
N ARG A 716 -8.28 -9.24 6.41
CA ARG A 716 -8.66 -8.06 5.61
C ARG A 716 -7.75 -7.84 4.40
N LEU A 717 -6.47 -8.16 4.50
CA LEU A 717 -5.53 -8.19 3.37
C LEU A 717 -5.88 -9.28 2.36
N SER A 718 -6.27 -10.48 2.83
CA SER A 718 -6.64 -11.62 1.98
C SER A 718 -7.96 -11.36 1.23
N ASP A 719 -8.98 -10.89 1.94
CA ASP A 719 -10.28 -10.49 1.38
C ASP A 719 -10.11 -9.42 0.26
N ALA A 720 -9.13 -8.53 0.42
CA ALA A 720 -8.79 -7.47 -0.53
C ALA A 720 -7.91 -7.92 -1.73
N GLN A 721 -7.52 -9.19 -1.85
CA GLN A 721 -6.74 -9.67 -3.03
C GLN A 721 -7.61 -10.08 -4.22
N GLY A 722 -8.89 -10.42 -4.00
CA GLY A 722 -9.77 -11.04 -5.01
C GLY A 722 -10.94 -10.19 -5.54
N SER A 723 -11.11 -8.95 -5.09
CA SER A 723 -12.35 -8.18 -5.32
C SER A 723 -12.40 -7.34 -6.61
N THR A 724 -11.32 -7.25 -7.40
CA THR A 724 -11.25 -6.36 -8.57
C THR A 724 -11.75 -7.04 -9.85
N GLY A 725 -13.07 -7.22 -9.95
CA GLY A 725 -13.75 -7.44 -11.23
C GLY A 725 -13.66 -6.19 -12.12
N ASN A 726 -13.61 -6.38 -13.44
CA ASN A 726 -13.04 -5.43 -14.40
C ASN A 726 -13.93 -4.21 -14.78
N ALA A 727 -14.78 -3.72 -13.88
CA ALA A 727 -15.91 -2.82 -14.20
C ALA A 727 -15.77 -1.36 -13.72
N ASP A 728 -15.12 -1.06 -12.58
CA ASP A 728 -14.92 0.32 -12.10
C ASP A 728 -13.45 0.58 -11.71
N ARG A 729 -12.78 1.47 -12.45
CA ARG A 729 -11.41 1.93 -12.16
C ARG A 729 -11.33 2.71 -10.83
N ALA A 730 -12.38 3.44 -10.45
CA ALA A 730 -12.39 4.19 -9.20
C ALA A 730 -12.48 3.24 -7.99
N ALA A 731 -13.28 2.18 -8.07
CA ALA A 731 -13.29 1.10 -7.07
C ALA A 731 -11.93 0.38 -6.98
N ALA A 732 -11.28 0.12 -8.12
CA ALA A 732 -9.95 -0.47 -8.15
C ALA A 732 -8.89 0.44 -7.49
N ASP A 733 -8.92 1.76 -7.76
CA ASP A 733 -8.04 2.75 -7.12
C ASP A 733 -8.27 2.82 -5.59
N ARG A 734 -9.55 2.84 -5.15
CA ARG A 734 -9.91 2.79 -3.71
C ARG A 734 -9.41 1.51 -3.05
N ALA A 735 -9.64 0.35 -3.66
CA ALA A 735 -9.17 -0.95 -3.16
C ALA A 735 -7.64 -1.03 -3.08
N ALA A 736 -6.93 -0.57 -4.11
CA ALA A 736 -5.47 -0.52 -4.13
C ALA A 736 -4.88 0.44 -3.08
N THR A 737 -5.60 1.49 -2.71
CA THR A 737 -5.21 2.44 -1.65
C THR A 737 -5.47 1.85 -0.26
N GLN A 738 -6.63 1.21 -0.06
CA GLN A 738 -6.96 0.50 1.19
C GLN A 738 -5.98 -0.66 1.46
N TYR A 739 -5.66 -1.47 0.44
CA TYR A 739 -4.71 -2.58 0.56
C TYR A 739 -3.32 -2.11 1.02
N ARG A 740 -2.84 -0.96 0.52
CA ARG A 740 -1.57 -0.36 0.94
C ARG A 740 -1.56 0.04 2.40
N ARG A 741 -2.59 0.76 2.85
CA ARG A 741 -2.74 1.16 4.27
C ARG A 741 -2.79 -0.07 5.20
N LEU A 742 -3.44 -1.16 4.78
CA LEU A 742 -3.43 -2.43 5.51
C LEU A 742 -2.03 -3.09 5.52
N GLN A 743 -1.28 -3.04 4.42
CA GLN A 743 0.08 -3.60 4.33
C GLN A 743 1.08 -2.80 5.18
N GLU A 744 0.95 -1.47 5.21
CA GLU A 744 1.71 -0.56 6.08
C GLU A 744 1.42 -0.86 7.57
N GLN A 745 0.15 -1.05 7.94
CA GLN A 745 -0.26 -1.46 9.29
C GLN A 745 0.27 -2.86 9.65
N TRP A 746 0.24 -3.82 8.72
CA TRP A 746 0.82 -5.16 8.90
C TRP A 746 2.32 -5.07 9.17
N GLY A 747 3.06 -4.29 8.36
CA GLY A 747 4.49 -4.04 8.55
C GLY A 747 4.83 -3.42 9.90
N ALA A 748 4.04 -2.42 10.34
CA ALA A 748 4.18 -1.79 11.63
C ALA A 748 3.99 -2.80 12.79
N VAL A 749 2.91 -3.59 12.77
CA VAL A 749 2.64 -4.62 13.80
C VAL A 749 3.75 -5.68 13.85
N VAL A 750 4.23 -6.14 12.67
CA VAL A 750 5.33 -7.11 12.56
C VAL A 750 6.68 -6.54 13.06
N SER A 751 6.85 -5.21 13.07
CA SER A 751 8.05 -4.54 13.59
C SER A 751 8.01 -4.27 15.11
N LEU A 752 6.83 -4.04 15.67
CA LEU A 752 6.62 -3.72 17.09
C LEU A 752 6.75 -4.96 17.98
N GLY A 753 6.11 -6.06 17.58
CA GLY A 753 6.45 -7.36 18.14
C GLY A 753 7.89 -7.72 17.76
N SER A 754 8.62 -8.46 18.60
CA SER A 754 9.94 -9.02 18.24
C SER A 754 9.87 -10.13 17.15
N CYS A 755 8.85 -10.07 16.29
CA CYS A 755 8.48 -10.93 15.16
C CYS A 755 9.42 -10.85 13.94
N SER A 756 10.71 -10.64 14.22
CA SER A 756 11.85 -11.25 13.54
C SER A 756 11.83 -12.80 13.46
N ARG A 757 10.64 -13.42 13.61
CA ARG A 757 10.29 -14.81 13.28
C ARG A 757 9.50 -14.88 11.96
N LEU A 758 8.71 -13.84 11.63
CA LEU A 758 7.90 -13.72 10.40
C LEU A 758 8.72 -13.16 9.23
N ARG A 759 9.59 -12.16 9.49
CA ARG A 759 10.82 -12.02 8.69
C ARG A 759 11.68 -13.26 8.98
N MET A 760 11.97 -14.07 7.96
CA MET A 760 12.59 -15.38 8.11
C MET A 760 13.89 -15.31 8.92
N LYS A 761 13.88 -15.90 10.11
CA LYS A 761 15.09 -16.00 10.93
C LYS A 761 16.02 -17.06 10.34
N THR A 762 17.28 -16.68 10.20
CA THR A 762 18.34 -17.46 9.53
C THR A 762 18.44 -18.88 10.07
N CYS A 763 18.82 -19.83 9.21
CA CYS A 763 18.67 -21.28 9.43
C CYS A 763 19.18 -21.78 10.80
N LYS A 764 18.26 -21.90 11.78
CA LYS A 764 18.55 -22.43 13.12
C LYS A 764 18.17 -23.92 13.21
N ARG A 765 19.14 -24.78 12.88
CA ARG A 765 19.18 -26.22 13.23
C ARG A 765 17.94 -27.06 12.85
N GLN A 766 17.28 -26.75 11.73
CA GLN A 766 16.27 -27.67 11.17
C GLN A 766 16.96 -28.72 10.29
N ARG A 767 16.81 -30.00 10.64
CA ARG A 767 17.47 -31.13 9.94
C ARG A 767 16.97 -31.27 8.50
N VAL A 768 17.75 -30.78 7.54
CA VAL A 768 17.58 -31.07 6.11
C VAL A 768 17.95 -32.55 5.86
N TYR A 769 17.11 -33.34 5.19
CA TYR A 769 17.31 -34.79 5.05
C TYR A 769 18.16 -35.19 3.82
N GLY A 770 19.28 -34.49 3.64
CA GLY A 770 20.19 -34.56 2.47
C GLY A 770 20.52 -33.15 1.96
N PRO A 771 21.49 -32.98 1.04
CA PRO A 771 21.93 -31.66 0.57
C PRO A 771 20.90 -30.96 -0.33
N VAL A 772 20.79 -29.64 -0.20
CA VAL A 772 20.16 -28.76 -1.19
C VAL A 772 21.26 -28.07 -1.99
N ILE A 773 21.21 -28.19 -3.31
CA ILE A 773 22.19 -27.68 -4.27
C ILE A 773 21.53 -26.49 -4.98
N ILE A 774 21.93 -25.28 -4.61
CA ILE A 774 21.41 -24.03 -5.17
C ILE A 774 22.34 -23.60 -6.30
N LEU A 775 21.86 -23.60 -7.55
CA LEU A 775 22.65 -23.25 -8.74
C LEU A 775 22.45 -21.78 -9.10
N ILE A 776 23.53 -21.01 -9.16
CA ILE A 776 23.53 -19.54 -9.27
C ILE A 776 24.15 -19.13 -10.60
N GLY A 777 23.33 -18.58 -11.49
CA GLY A 777 23.70 -18.14 -12.84
C GLY A 777 23.80 -16.63 -12.96
N SER A 778 24.78 -16.01 -12.29
CA SER A 778 25.01 -14.56 -12.31
C SER A 778 25.85 -14.13 -13.53
N GLN A 779 25.82 -12.83 -13.85
CA GLN A 779 26.77 -12.24 -14.80
C GLN A 779 28.20 -12.18 -14.22
N TYR A 780 28.36 -12.13 -12.89
CA TYR A 780 29.66 -12.01 -12.21
C TYR A 780 30.23 -13.34 -11.70
N SER A 781 29.42 -14.35 -11.39
CA SER A 781 29.91 -15.70 -11.04
C SER A 781 28.94 -16.83 -11.40
N ARG A 782 29.47 -18.05 -11.55
CA ARG A 782 28.71 -19.28 -11.70
C ARG A 782 29.13 -20.24 -10.59
N SER A 783 28.16 -20.66 -9.80
CA SER A 783 28.41 -21.33 -8.52
C SER A 783 27.26 -22.27 -8.17
N ALA A 784 27.58 -23.37 -7.49
CA ALA A 784 26.63 -24.06 -6.64
C ALA A 784 26.87 -23.69 -5.17
N ILE A 785 25.80 -23.57 -4.38
CA ILE A 785 25.87 -23.57 -2.92
C ILE A 785 25.20 -24.85 -2.41
N ILE A 786 25.92 -25.62 -1.59
CA ILE A 786 25.45 -26.88 -1.02
C ILE A 786 25.10 -26.67 0.45
N VAL A 787 23.80 -26.61 0.74
CA VAL A 787 23.23 -26.43 2.08
C VAL A 787 22.98 -27.81 2.71
N MET A 788 23.64 -28.07 3.84
CA MET A 788 23.59 -29.36 4.55
C MET A 788 22.59 -29.37 5.72
N ALA A 789 22.35 -30.57 6.28
CA ALA A 789 21.51 -30.78 7.47
C ALA A 789 21.96 -30.00 8.72
N SER A 790 23.25 -29.73 8.79
CA SER A 790 23.99 -29.11 9.89
C SER A 790 25.39 -28.74 9.38
N GLY A 791 25.95 -27.64 9.85
CA GLY A 791 27.14 -27.00 9.28
C GLY A 791 26.76 -25.75 8.50
N GLU A 792 27.77 -25.02 8.01
CA GLU A 792 27.56 -23.87 7.13
C GLU A 792 27.43 -24.33 5.66
N PRO A 793 26.84 -23.52 4.75
CA PRO A 793 26.74 -23.87 3.34
C PRO A 793 28.11 -23.88 2.66
N HIS A 794 28.33 -24.83 1.74
CA HIS A 794 29.60 -24.96 1.01
C HIS A 794 29.47 -24.32 -0.37
N HIS A 795 30.52 -23.64 -0.85
CA HIS A 795 30.58 -23.10 -2.21
C HIS A 795 31.34 -24.07 -3.13
N VAL A 796 30.79 -24.31 -4.33
CA VAL A 796 31.46 -25.01 -5.43
C VAL A 796 31.45 -24.09 -6.66
N PRO A 797 32.61 -23.65 -7.18
CA PRO A 797 32.68 -22.82 -8.38
C PRO A 797 32.40 -23.63 -9.65
N LEU A 798 31.76 -23.00 -10.66
CA LEU A 798 31.47 -23.59 -11.97
C LEU A 798 32.12 -22.75 -13.09
N PRO A 799 33.46 -22.72 -13.20
CA PRO A 799 34.18 -21.79 -14.06
C PRO A 799 34.04 -22.09 -15.57
N SER A 800 33.59 -23.30 -15.92
CA SER A 800 33.47 -23.85 -17.28
C SER A 800 32.39 -23.21 -18.14
N VAL A 801 31.40 -22.53 -17.55
CA VAL A 801 30.17 -22.09 -18.25
C VAL A 801 29.94 -20.60 -18.06
N THR A 802 29.77 -19.81 -19.12
CA THR A 802 29.34 -18.41 -18.98
C THR A 802 27.81 -18.27 -18.88
N LEU A 803 27.31 -17.09 -18.49
CA LEU A 803 25.87 -16.81 -18.53
C LEU A 803 25.31 -16.85 -19.97
N THR A 804 26.13 -16.55 -20.97
CA THR A 804 25.78 -16.68 -22.39
C THR A 804 25.64 -18.14 -22.78
N ASP A 805 26.52 -19.02 -22.29
CA ASP A 805 26.46 -20.46 -22.57
C ASP A 805 25.23 -21.10 -21.91
N LEU A 806 24.86 -20.70 -20.69
CA LEU A 806 23.62 -21.15 -20.04
C LEU A 806 22.36 -20.77 -20.85
N LYS A 807 22.33 -19.56 -21.42
CA LYS A 807 21.23 -19.13 -22.31
C LYS A 807 21.22 -19.93 -23.62
N ASN A 808 22.37 -20.06 -24.27
CA ASN A 808 22.54 -20.88 -25.48
C ASN A 808 22.15 -22.35 -25.24
N LEU A 809 22.47 -22.90 -24.06
CA LEU A 809 22.18 -24.28 -23.66
C LEU A 809 20.67 -24.48 -23.44
N LYS A 810 19.99 -23.57 -22.73
CA LYS A 810 18.52 -23.52 -22.65
C LYS A 810 17.89 -23.55 -24.04
N ASP A 811 18.30 -22.63 -24.91
CA ASP A 811 17.65 -22.46 -26.23
C ASP A 811 17.91 -23.66 -27.15
N ARG A 812 19.08 -24.30 -27.03
CA ARG A 812 19.40 -25.57 -27.72
C ARG A 812 18.56 -26.72 -27.18
N PHE A 813 18.38 -26.86 -25.86
CA PHE A 813 17.46 -27.86 -25.29
C PHE A 813 16.02 -27.65 -25.80
N ALA A 814 15.50 -26.42 -25.75
CA ALA A 814 14.15 -26.11 -26.21
C ALA A 814 13.93 -26.46 -27.70
N ARG A 815 14.93 -26.28 -28.57
CA ARG A 815 14.89 -26.73 -29.96
C ARG A 815 14.99 -28.27 -30.08
N ALA A 816 15.94 -28.89 -29.40
CA ALA A 816 16.19 -30.33 -29.47
C ALA A 816 15.02 -31.17 -28.92
N ILE A 817 14.34 -30.70 -27.86
CA ILE A 817 13.15 -31.35 -27.28
C ILE A 817 11.97 -31.29 -28.27
N ARG A 818 11.71 -30.13 -28.89
CA ARG A 818 10.67 -30.01 -29.93
C ARG A 818 10.96 -30.91 -31.13
N HIS A 819 12.22 -30.99 -31.57
CA HIS A 819 12.58 -31.90 -32.65
C HIS A 819 12.44 -33.38 -32.24
N ALA A 820 12.93 -33.77 -31.05
CA ALA A 820 12.81 -35.13 -30.54
C ALA A 820 11.35 -35.60 -30.41
N SER A 821 10.45 -34.71 -29.99
CA SER A 821 9.01 -34.99 -29.87
C SER A 821 8.34 -35.22 -31.24
N SER A 822 8.92 -34.72 -32.33
CA SER A 822 8.48 -35.01 -33.71
C SER A 822 9.08 -36.29 -34.31
N MET A 823 10.06 -36.92 -33.65
CA MET A 823 10.76 -38.10 -34.17
C MET A 823 10.15 -39.40 -33.64
N GLY A 824 9.96 -40.39 -34.52
CA GLY A 824 9.48 -41.71 -34.14
C GLY A 824 10.32 -42.37 -33.03
N PRO A 825 9.72 -43.21 -32.16
CA PRO A 825 10.31 -43.60 -30.87
C PRO A 825 11.61 -44.42 -30.96
N LYS A 826 11.90 -45.02 -32.13
CA LYS A 826 13.12 -45.80 -32.38
C LYS A 826 14.31 -44.97 -32.90
N VAL A 827 14.15 -43.68 -33.17
CA VAL A 827 15.20 -42.82 -33.75
C VAL A 827 16.16 -42.30 -32.66
N PRO A 828 17.49 -42.45 -32.78
CA PRO A 828 18.46 -41.95 -31.80
C PRO A 828 18.38 -40.44 -31.55
N ARG A 829 18.43 -40.03 -30.27
CA ARG A 829 18.26 -38.64 -29.84
C ARG A 829 19.60 -37.92 -29.69
N ASN A 830 20.39 -37.89 -30.77
CA ASN A 830 21.80 -37.49 -30.75
C ASN A 830 22.03 -36.06 -30.20
N ASP A 831 21.18 -35.09 -30.56
CA ASP A 831 21.29 -33.71 -30.05
C ASP A 831 21.15 -33.66 -28.52
N LEU A 832 20.15 -34.37 -27.97
CA LEU A 832 19.94 -34.44 -26.53
C LEU A 832 21.09 -35.14 -25.81
N ILE A 833 21.67 -36.19 -26.40
CA ILE A 833 22.86 -36.87 -25.88
C ILE A 833 24.06 -35.90 -25.78
N VAL A 834 24.27 -35.04 -26.78
CA VAL A 834 25.34 -34.02 -26.76
C VAL A 834 25.06 -32.96 -25.69
N LEU A 835 23.83 -32.45 -25.58
CA LEU A 835 23.48 -31.41 -24.61
C LEU A 835 23.52 -31.91 -23.16
N LEU A 836 23.07 -33.14 -22.89
CA LEU A 836 23.13 -33.76 -21.57
C LEU A 836 24.56 -34.11 -21.13
N ARG A 837 25.46 -34.41 -22.09
CA ARG A 837 26.90 -34.55 -21.82
C ARG A 837 27.52 -33.21 -21.40
N ALA A 838 27.17 -32.10 -22.07
CA ALA A 838 27.62 -30.76 -21.67
C ALA A 838 27.13 -30.40 -20.24
N VAL A 839 25.85 -30.65 -19.92
CA VAL A 839 25.31 -30.48 -18.55
C VAL A 839 26.04 -31.36 -17.54
N TRP A 840 26.45 -32.58 -17.92
CA TRP A 840 27.26 -33.43 -17.06
C TRP A 840 28.66 -32.84 -16.85
N ASP A 841 29.46 -32.69 -17.90
CA ASP A 841 30.88 -32.31 -17.82
C ASP A 841 31.06 -30.91 -17.20
N GLU A 842 30.21 -29.94 -17.58
CA GLU A 842 30.43 -28.53 -17.28
C GLU A 842 29.71 -28.03 -16.01
N ILE A 843 28.63 -28.69 -15.58
CA ILE A 843 27.77 -28.26 -14.45
C ILE A 843 27.74 -29.30 -13.34
N MET A 844 27.35 -30.55 -13.65
CA MET A 844 27.06 -31.54 -12.61
C MET A 844 28.29 -32.30 -12.11
N LEU A 845 29.30 -32.55 -12.94
CA LEU A 845 30.51 -33.28 -12.57
C LEU A 845 31.31 -32.59 -11.44
N PRO A 846 31.56 -31.26 -11.45
CA PRO A 846 32.18 -30.57 -10.30
C PRO A 846 31.40 -30.76 -8.99
N ILE A 847 30.06 -30.76 -9.06
CA ILE A 847 29.17 -30.92 -7.91
C ILE A 847 29.18 -32.37 -7.42
N VAL A 848 29.11 -33.35 -8.32
CA VAL A 848 29.20 -34.78 -8.01
C VAL A 848 30.53 -35.12 -7.34
N ASN A 849 31.64 -34.58 -7.86
CA ASN A 849 32.97 -34.77 -7.27
C ASN A 849 33.01 -34.25 -5.82
N PHE A 850 32.50 -33.03 -5.56
CA PHE A 850 32.43 -32.48 -4.19
C PHE A 850 31.50 -33.29 -3.26
N LEU A 851 30.36 -33.76 -3.78
CA LEU A 851 29.45 -34.64 -3.03
C LEU A 851 30.11 -35.97 -2.65
N GLN A 852 30.96 -36.53 -3.52
CA GLN A 852 31.60 -37.84 -3.30
C GLN A 852 32.90 -37.77 -2.49
N HIS A 853 33.78 -36.80 -2.76
CA HIS A 853 35.12 -36.73 -2.15
C HIS A 853 35.11 -35.96 -0.83
N ASP A 854 34.56 -34.75 -0.82
CA ASP A 854 34.55 -33.85 0.35
C ASP A 854 33.43 -34.22 1.32
N LEU A 855 32.19 -34.27 0.83
CA LEU A 855 31.00 -34.55 1.66
C LEU A 855 30.71 -36.06 1.85
N LYS A 856 31.39 -36.94 1.10
CA LYS A 856 31.33 -38.41 1.23
C LYS A 856 29.91 -38.98 1.21
N LEU A 857 29.06 -38.38 0.38
CA LEU A 857 27.65 -38.72 0.24
C LEU A 857 27.49 -40.05 -0.48
N LYS A 858 26.78 -40.99 0.17
CA LYS A 858 26.56 -42.35 -0.37
C LYS A 858 25.75 -42.32 -1.66
N CYS A 859 26.07 -43.20 -2.60
CA CYS A 859 25.23 -43.44 -3.78
C CYS A 859 23.79 -43.79 -3.37
N LEU A 860 22.82 -43.39 -4.20
CA LEU A 860 21.37 -43.43 -3.97
C LEU A 860 20.89 -42.61 -2.75
N SER A 861 21.72 -41.70 -2.24
CA SER A 861 21.24 -40.63 -1.35
C SER A 861 20.36 -39.64 -2.12
N ARG A 862 19.42 -39.02 -1.40
CA ARG A 862 18.52 -38.01 -1.96
C ARG A 862 19.19 -36.64 -1.96
N ILE A 863 19.10 -35.94 -3.09
CA ILE A 863 19.61 -34.57 -3.28
C ILE A 863 18.47 -33.66 -3.76
N TRP A 864 18.49 -32.39 -3.36
CA TRP A 864 17.56 -31.38 -3.88
C TRP A 864 18.26 -30.41 -4.81
N LEU A 865 17.72 -30.23 -6.01
CA LEU A 865 18.14 -29.23 -6.98
C LEU A 865 17.28 -27.98 -6.82
N CYS A 866 17.92 -26.83 -6.61
CA CYS A 866 17.28 -25.52 -6.50
C CYS A 866 17.88 -24.60 -7.59
N PRO A 867 17.40 -24.70 -8.85
CA PRO A 867 17.91 -23.89 -9.95
C PRO A 867 17.45 -22.43 -9.86
N THR A 868 18.29 -21.51 -10.33
CA THR A 868 17.95 -20.08 -10.51
C THR A 868 18.07 -19.66 -11.98
N GLY A 869 17.36 -18.61 -12.39
CA GLY A 869 17.45 -18.03 -13.73
C GLY A 869 17.41 -19.06 -14.86
N ALA A 870 18.42 -19.05 -15.72
CA ALA A 870 18.53 -19.96 -16.88
C ALA A 870 18.62 -21.46 -16.52
N PHE A 871 19.06 -21.82 -15.31
CA PHE A 871 19.11 -23.24 -14.88
C PHE A 871 17.72 -23.87 -14.74
N THR A 872 16.65 -23.06 -14.57
CA THR A 872 15.28 -23.56 -14.39
C THR A 872 14.75 -24.33 -15.61
N SER A 873 15.25 -24.00 -16.81
CA SER A 873 14.85 -24.63 -18.08
C SER A 873 15.74 -25.81 -18.51
N ILE A 874 16.72 -26.21 -17.69
CA ILE A 874 17.71 -27.25 -18.02
C ILE A 874 17.34 -28.55 -17.28
N PRO A 875 17.29 -29.73 -17.95
CA PRO A 875 16.96 -31.01 -17.33
C PRO A 875 18.15 -31.58 -16.53
N LEU A 876 18.59 -30.83 -15.50
CA LEU A 876 19.76 -31.11 -14.66
C LEU A 876 19.77 -32.52 -14.06
N HIS A 877 18.59 -33.04 -13.65
CA HIS A 877 18.45 -34.38 -13.10
C HIS A 877 18.85 -35.51 -14.08
N ALA A 878 18.83 -35.23 -15.40
CA ALA A 878 19.14 -36.18 -16.46
C ALA A 878 20.60 -36.05 -16.98
N ALA A 879 21.45 -35.27 -16.29
CA ALA A 879 22.85 -35.11 -16.63
C ALA A 879 23.57 -36.48 -16.71
N HIS A 880 24.16 -36.77 -17.87
CA HIS A 880 24.63 -38.11 -18.20
C HIS A 880 25.87 -38.03 -19.12
N PRO A 881 27.01 -38.65 -18.77
CA PRO A 881 28.25 -38.53 -19.55
C PRO A 881 28.17 -39.17 -20.95
N PHE A 882 27.37 -40.23 -21.09
CA PHE A 882 27.28 -41.03 -22.32
C PHE A 882 28.66 -41.54 -22.79
N ARG A 883 29.54 -41.91 -21.86
CA ARG A 883 30.83 -42.57 -22.12
C ARG A 883 30.76 -44.03 -21.64
N THR A 884 31.44 -44.90 -22.36
CA THR A 884 31.91 -46.19 -21.83
C THR A 884 33.21 -45.95 -21.09
N LYS A 885 33.41 -46.62 -19.96
CA LYS A 885 34.67 -46.54 -19.22
C LYS A 885 35.87 -47.02 -20.06
N GLU A 886 37.05 -46.50 -19.72
CA GLU A 886 38.33 -46.84 -20.33
C GLU A 886 38.72 -48.32 -20.15
N ASP A 887 38.27 -48.96 -19.06
CA ASP A 887 38.45 -50.38 -18.77
C ASP A 887 37.47 -51.32 -19.51
N HIS A 888 36.55 -50.75 -20.30
CA HIS A 888 35.42 -51.42 -20.94
C HIS A 888 34.50 -52.22 -19.99
N SER A 889 34.60 -52.07 -18.65
CA SER A 889 33.81 -52.84 -17.66
C SER A 889 32.36 -52.40 -17.56
N GLY A 890 32.00 -51.27 -18.16
CA GLY A 890 30.63 -50.78 -18.22
C GLY A 890 30.52 -49.34 -18.73
N LYS A 891 29.33 -48.77 -18.59
CA LYS A 891 29.09 -47.33 -18.78
C LYS A 891 29.57 -46.55 -17.55
N GLU A 892 29.94 -45.29 -17.75
CA GLU A 892 30.05 -44.34 -16.64
C GLU A 892 28.67 -44.13 -15.99
N ALA A 893 28.63 -44.01 -14.66
CA ALA A 893 27.39 -43.80 -13.92
C ALA A 893 26.89 -42.37 -14.12
N CYS A 894 25.60 -42.22 -14.48
CA CYS A 894 24.98 -40.91 -14.63
C CYS A 894 24.32 -40.42 -13.34
N LEU A 895 23.77 -39.20 -13.34
CA LEU A 895 23.27 -38.57 -12.12
C LEU A 895 22.14 -39.38 -11.45
N GLU A 896 21.20 -39.95 -12.23
CA GLU A 896 20.12 -40.81 -11.70
C GLU A 896 20.60 -42.20 -11.21
N ASP A 897 21.76 -42.69 -11.66
CA ASP A 897 22.36 -43.91 -11.12
C ASP A 897 23.07 -43.63 -9.78
N LEU A 898 23.57 -42.41 -9.60
CA LEU A 898 24.32 -41.96 -8.42
C LEU A 898 23.46 -41.38 -7.31
N TYR A 899 22.42 -40.60 -7.61
CA TYR A 899 21.65 -39.84 -6.63
C TYR A 899 20.17 -39.71 -6.98
N ILE A 900 19.32 -39.81 -5.95
CA ILE A 900 17.88 -39.63 -6.11
C ILE A 900 17.56 -38.14 -6.13
N CYS A 901 17.29 -37.61 -7.32
CA CYS A 901 17.01 -36.19 -7.51
C CYS A 901 15.61 -35.79 -7.03
N SER A 902 15.46 -34.52 -6.63
CA SER A 902 14.18 -33.84 -6.41
C SER A 902 14.40 -32.36 -6.65
N TYR A 903 13.40 -31.63 -7.16
CA TYR A 903 13.47 -30.19 -7.33
C TYR A 903 12.77 -29.47 -6.16
N THR A 904 13.21 -28.25 -5.86
CA THR A 904 12.53 -27.31 -4.96
C THR A 904 12.64 -25.88 -5.52
N PRO A 905 11.58 -25.05 -5.48
CA PRO A 905 11.65 -23.68 -5.98
C PRO A 905 12.56 -22.81 -5.10
N THR A 906 12.43 -22.93 -3.78
CA THR A 906 13.18 -22.20 -2.76
C THR A 906 13.49 -23.11 -1.57
N LEU A 907 14.43 -22.71 -0.71
CA LEU A 907 14.65 -23.35 0.60
C LEU A 907 13.47 -23.11 1.55
N SER A 908 12.83 -21.94 1.43
CA SER A 908 11.62 -21.53 2.17
C SER A 908 10.46 -22.50 1.98
N ALA A 909 10.16 -22.87 0.72
CA ALA A 909 9.14 -23.87 0.40
C ALA A 909 9.45 -25.22 1.06
N LEU A 910 10.70 -25.68 0.92
CA LEU A 910 11.20 -26.92 1.49
C LEU A 910 11.14 -26.95 3.03
N VAL A 911 11.34 -25.80 3.68
CA VAL A 911 11.18 -25.66 5.14
C VAL A 911 9.71 -25.66 5.55
N ARG A 912 8.83 -24.91 4.87
CA ARG A 912 7.40 -24.76 5.26
C ARG A 912 6.67 -26.10 5.28
N SER A 913 6.70 -26.87 4.20
CA SER A 913 5.93 -28.13 4.15
C SER A 913 6.48 -29.21 5.11
N ARG A 914 7.78 -29.23 5.40
CA ARG A 914 8.35 -30.10 6.45
C ARG A 914 7.78 -29.81 7.84
N GLN A 915 7.19 -28.64 8.08
CA GLN A 915 6.43 -28.34 9.29
C GLN A 915 4.98 -28.87 9.20
N MET A 916 4.36 -28.81 8.02
CA MET A 916 3.00 -29.33 7.77
C MET A 916 2.93 -30.87 7.76
N MET A 917 4.02 -31.56 7.43
CA MET A 917 4.20 -33.03 7.60
C MET A 917 3.92 -33.54 9.04
N LYS A 918 3.76 -32.67 10.05
CA LYS A 918 3.41 -33.04 11.42
C LYS A 918 1.94 -33.42 11.63
N LYS A 919 1.01 -32.92 10.79
CA LYS A 919 -0.42 -33.22 10.91
C LYS A 919 -0.72 -34.46 10.04
N HIS A 920 -1.03 -35.58 10.69
CA HIS A 920 -1.35 -36.85 10.01
C HIS A 920 -2.85 -36.91 9.73
N VAL A 921 -3.20 -37.09 8.46
CA VAL A 921 -4.57 -37.35 7.98
C VAL A 921 -4.57 -38.78 7.40
N PRO A 922 -5.65 -39.57 7.48
CA PRO A 922 -5.75 -40.83 6.75
C PRO A 922 -5.65 -40.59 5.23
N PRO A 923 -4.96 -41.46 4.47
CA PRO A 923 -4.83 -41.30 3.03
C PRO A 923 -6.15 -41.58 2.29
N SER A 924 -6.51 -40.71 1.36
CA SER A 924 -7.65 -40.82 0.45
C SER A 924 -7.17 -40.52 -0.97
N PHE A 925 -7.58 -41.32 -1.95
CA PHE A 925 -7.08 -41.24 -3.33
C PHE A 925 -8.20 -40.87 -4.30
N VAL A 926 -7.91 -40.02 -5.30
CA VAL A 926 -8.79 -39.79 -6.46
C VAL A 926 -7.98 -39.77 -7.76
N ALA A 927 -8.55 -40.33 -8.83
CA ALA A 927 -8.03 -40.21 -10.19
C ALA A 927 -8.95 -39.31 -11.04
N ILE A 928 -8.39 -38.27 -11.66
CA ILE A 928 -9.11 -37.29 -12.49
C ILE A 928 -8.60 -37.41 -13.92
N GLY A 929 -9.47 -37.78 -14.86
CA GLY A 929 -9.10 -38.01 -16.26
C GLY A 929 -9.91 -37.15 -17.23
N GLN A 930 -9.26 -36.41 -18.12
CA GLN A 930 -9.95 -35.75 -19.23
C GLN A 930 -9.19 -35.90 -20.56
N GLY A 931 -9.70 -36.77 -21.44
CA GLY A 931 -9.19 -36.98 -22.80
C GLY A 931 -9.96 -36.23 -23.89
N GLN A 932 -11.21 -35.83 -23.64
CA GLN A 932 -12.12 -35.20 -24.60
C GLN A 932 -12.51 -33.76 -24.16
N PRO A 933 -11.68 -32.75 -24.46
CA PRO A 933 -12.00 -31.36 -24.16
C PRO A 933 -13.15 -30.85 -25.04
N SER A 934 -14.14 -30.18 -24.43
CA SER A 934 -15.31 -29.63 -25.15
C SER A 934 -14.95 -28.55 -26.17
N THR A 935 -13.87 -27.81 -25.92
CA THR A 935 -13.35 -26.81 -26.85
C THR A 935 -12.42 -27.49 -27.85
N GLY A 936 -12.88 -27.64 -29.10
CA GLY A 936 -12.20 -28.36 -30.19
C GLY A 936 -10.92 -27.69 -30.73
N LYS A 937 -10.06 -27.18 -29.85
CA LYS A 937 -8.73 -26.59 -30.14
C LYS A 937 -7.57 -27.50 -29.73
N SER A 938 -7.84 -28.61 -29.04
CA SER A 938 -6.85 -29.57 -28.56
C SER A 938 -7.14 -30.98 -29.10
N LYS A 939 -6.09 -31.74 -29.41
CA LYS A 939 -6.16 -33.15 -29.85
C LYS A 939 -6.75 -34.03 -28.74
N GLU A 940 -7.58 -35.01 -29.10
CA GLU A 940 -8.05 -36.03 -28.15
C GLU A 940 -6.89 -36.87 -27.58
N LEU A 941 -6.92 -37.17 -26.28
CA LEU A 941 -5.96 -38.06 -25.60
C LEU A 941 -6.59 -39.43 -25.40
N LEU A 942 -6.21 -40.39 -26.25
CA LEU A 942 -6.83 -41.71 -26.35
C LEU A 942 -6.40 -42.66 -25.21
N ALA A 943 -5.28 -42.39 -24.55
CA ALA A 943 -4.79 -43.24 -23.48
C ALA A 943 -5.43 -42.95 -22.10
N VAL A 944 -6.05 -41.79 -21.90
CA VAL A 944 -6.42 -41.27 -20.55
C VAL A 944 -7.27 -42.23 -19.73
N ASP A 945 -8.45 -42.66 -20.19
CA ASP A 945 -9.30 -43.59 -19.40
C ASP A 945 -8.58 -44.92 -19.14
N SER A 946 -7.73 -45.35 -20.08
CA SER A 946 -6.92 -46.56 -19.95
C SER A 946 -5.75 -46.42 -18.96
N GLU A 947 -5.33 -45.20 -18.65
CA GLU A 947 -4.35 -44.86 -17.60
C GLU A 947 -5.04 -44.70 -16.24
N ILE A 948 -6.18 -44.00 -16.17
CA ILE A 948 -7.01 -43.90 -14.97
C ILE A 948 -7.35 -45.30 -14.43
N GLU A 949 -7.83 -46.20 -15.29
CA GLU A 949 -8.16 -47.59 -14.93
C GLU A 949 -6.93 -48.46 -14.62
N LEU A 950 -5.73 -48.06 -15.07
CA LEU A 950 -4.47 -48.70 -14.67
C LEU A 950 -4.04 -48.25 -13.27
N VAL A 951 -4.01 -46.95 -13.01
CA VAL A 951 -3.65 -46.40 -11.69
C VAL A 951 -4.65 -46.85 -10.64
N ARG A 952 -5.95 -46.84 -10.96
CA ARG A 952 -7.02 -47.35 -10.09
C ARG A 952 -6.85 -48.84 -9.77
N LYS A 953 -6.12 -49.63 -10.56
CA LYS A 953 -5.75 -51.03 -10.24
C LYS A 953 -4.52 -51.14 -9.34
N LEU A 954 -3.50 -50.33 -9.58
CA LEU A 954 -2.21 -50.37 -8.88
C LEU A 954 -2.25 -49.75 -7.47
N VAL A 955 -3.13 -48.79 -7.21
CA VAL A 955 -3.35 -48.23 -5.85
C VAL A 955 -3.85 -49.33 -4.89
N PRO A 956 -3.43 -49.37 -3.60
CA PRO A 956 -3.84 -50.39 -2.63
C PRO A 956 -5.36 -50.55 -2.42
N ALA A 957 -5.80 -51.75 -2.02
CA ALA A 957 -7.23 -52.07 -1.77
C ALA A 957 -7.77 -51.54 -0.44
N THR A 958 -6.87 -51.12 0.44
CA THR A 958 -7.15 -50.46 1.72
C THR A 958 -7.58 -49.00 1.58
N ALA A 959 -7.32 -48.38 0.43
CA ALA A 959 -7.73 -47.01 0.12
C ALA A 959 -9.03 -47.00 -0.70
N ASN A 960 -9.88 -45.98 -0.46
CA ASN A 960 -10.96 -45.67 -1.39
C ASN A 960 -10.36 -45.21 -2.73
N ARG A 961 -10.94 -45.62 -3.86
CA ARG A 961 -10.41 -45.36 -5.21
C ARG A 961 -11.42 -44.70 -6.19
N PRO A 962 -12.10 -43.60 -5.83
CA PRO A 962 -12.94 -42.85 -6.77
C PRO A 962 -12.16 -42.38 -8.01
N SER A 963 -12.86 -42.31 -9.12
CA SER A 963 -12.36 -41.76 -10.38
C SER A 963 -13.40 -40.85 -11.01
N ILE A 964 -12.95 -39.70 -11.53
CA ILE A 964 -13.77 -38.73 -12.23
C ILE A 964 -13.23 -38.64 -13.67
N SER A 965 -14.00 -39.06 -14.67
CA SER A 965 -13.61 -38.93 -16.09
C SER A 965 -14.77 -38.60 -17.03
N GLY A 966 -14.45 -38.34 -18.30
CA GLY A 966 -15.43 -38.02 -19.35
C GLY A 966 -16.27 -36.79 -19.02
N ASP A 967 -17.60 -36.93 -19.10
CA ASP A 967 -18.55 -35.85 -18.79
C ASP A 967 -18.51 -35.39 -17.32
N ALA A 968 -18.07 -36.24 -16.39
CA ALA A 968 -18.02 -35.90 -14.96
C ALA A 968 -16.81 -35.05 -14.57
N ALA A 969 -15.74 -35.06 -15.38
CA ALA A 969 -14.50 -34.33 -15.12
C ALA A 969 -14.65 -32.83 -15.46
N THR A 970 -15.44 -32.13 -14.64
CA THR A 970 -15.72 -30.68 -14.69
C THR A 970 -14.77 -29.87 -13.81
N ARG A 971 -14.61 -28.56 -14.08
CA ARG A 971 -13.84 -27.63 -13.23
C ARG A 971 -14.31 -27.67 -11.77
N ALA A 972 -15.61 -27.66 -11.55
CA ALA A 972 -16.20 -27.73 -10.20
C ALA A 972 -15.89 -29.06 -9.49
N GLY A 973 -16.17 -30.20 -10.15
CA GLY A 973 -15.96 -31.52 -9.55
C GLY A 973 -14.48 -31.84 -9.29
N ALA A 974 -13.59 -31.43 -10.18
CA ALA A 974 -12.15 -31.62 -10.00
C ALA A 974 -11.54 -30.66 -8.95
N LEU A 975 -12.02 -29.41 -8.84
CA LEU A 975 -11.63 -28.52 -7.73
C LEU A 975 -12.11 -29.05 -6.38
N GLN A 976 -13.32 -29.61 -6.30
CA GLN A 976 -13.81 -30.28 -5.09
C GLN A 976 -12.94 -31.51 -4.75
N ALA A 977 -12.64 -32.34 -5.74
CA ALA A 977 -11.79 -33.52 -5.57
C ALA A 977 -10.38 -33.18 -5.07
N LEU A 978 -9.78 -32.06 -5.53
CA LEU A 978 -8.50 -31.54 -5.02
C LEU A 978 -8.57 -31.14 -3.54
N GLN A 979 -9.70 -30.63 -3.04
CA GLN A 979 -9.86 -30.22 -1.64
C GLN A 979 -10.17 -31.40 -0.70
N GLU A 980 -10.94 -32.38 -1.15
CA GLU A 980 -11.41 -33.51 -0.33
C GLU A 980 -10.40 -34.68 -0.24
N ASN A 981 -9.50 -34.83 -1.22
CA ASN A 981 -8.61 -35.98 -1.31
C ASN A 981 -7.16 -35.61 -0.98
N THR A 982 -6.50 -36.47 -0.23
CA THR A 982 -5.10 -36.23 0.17
C THR A 982 -4.10 -36.69 -0.90
N TRP A 983 -4.49 -37.62 -1.77
CA TRP A 983 -3.71 -38.09 -2.91
C TRP A 983 -4.51 -37.96 -4.20
N VAL A 984 -3.87 -37.41 -5.23
CA VAL A 984 -4.49 -37.11 -6.53
C VAL A 984 -3.62 -37.63 -7.66
N HIS A 985 -4.23 -38.34 -8.60
CA HIS A 985 -3.67 -38.59 -9.92
C HIS A 985 -4.50 -37.80 -10.94
N LEU A 986 -3.85 -37.06 -11.83
CA LEU A 986 -4.52 -36.19 -12.80
C LEU A 986 -3.92 -36.40 -14.19
N ALA A 987 -4.75 -36.87 -15.14
CA ALA A 987 -4.37 -37.20 -16.50
C ALA A 987 -5.24 -36.42 -17.51
N CYS A 988 -4.71 -35.34 -18.07
CA CYS A 988 -5.41 -34.50 -19.05
C CYS A 988 -4.44 -33.58 -19.81
N HIS A 989 -4.96 -32.72 -20.68
CA HIS A 989 -4.18 -31.59 -21.19
C HIS A 989 -3.77 -30.63 -20.08
N GLY A 990 -2.48 -30.36 -20.00
CA GLY A 990 -1.89 -29.28 -19.19
C GLY A 990 -1.27 -28.25 -20.12
N LYS A 991 -1.48 -26.97 -19.83
CA LYS A 991 -0.99 -25.86 -20.65
C LYS A 991 -0.38 -24.77 -19.78
N GLN A 992 0.89 -24.47 -20.03
CA GLN A 992 1.51 -23.24 -19.55
C GLN A 992 1.08 -22.09 -20.48
N ASP A 993 0.65 -20.98 -19.90
CA ASP A 993 0.41 -19.72 -20.61
C ASP A 993 1.64 -18.81 -20.43
N HIS A 994 2.26 -18.37 -21.52
CA HIS A 994 3.49 -17.58 -21.49
C HIS A 994 3.23 -16.07 -21.34
N GLU A 995 2.00 -15.61 -21.63
CA GLU A 995 1.62 -14.21 -21.43
C GLU A 995 1.02 -14.01 -20.04
N GLN A 996 0.12 -14.90 -19.62
CA GLN A 996 -0.53 -14.89 -18.31
C GLN A 996 -0.37 -16.25 -17.59
N PRO A 997 0.81 -16.59 -17.02
CA PRO A 997 1.10 -17.87 -16.34
C PRO A 997 0.18 -18.22 -15.16
N TYR A 998 -0.55 -17.24 -14.63
CA TYR A 998 -1.59 -17.46 -13.63
C TYR A 998 -2.88 -18.07 -14.21
N ASN A 999 -3.04 -17.99 -15.54
CA ASN A 999 -4.05 -18.69 -16.33
C ASN A 999 -3.52 -20.02 -16.90
N SER A 1000 -2.26 -20.42 -16.62
CA SER A 1000 -1.79 -21.78 -16.91
C SER A 1000 -2.75 -22.78 -16.25
N HIS A 1001 -3.12 -23.84 -16.95
CA HIS A 1001 -4.31 -24.61 -16.59
C HIS A 1001 -4.29 -26.10 -16.95
N PHE A 1002 -5.15 -26.84 -16.26
CA PHE A 1002 -5.60 -28.18 -16.64
C PHE A 1002 -6.95 -28.08 -17.38
N VAL A 1003 -7.07 -28.70 -18.54
CA VAL A 1003 -8.30 -28.64 -19.37
C VAL A 1003 -9.30 -29.70 -18.90
N MET A 1004 -10.44 -29.26 -18.35
CA MET A 1004 -11.55 -30.13 -17.95
C MET A 1004 -12.65 -30.18 -19.04
N ARG A 1005 -13.80 -30.78 -18.73
CA ARG A 1005 -14.93 -31.01 -19.64
C ARG A 1005 -15.65 -29.73 -20.07
N ASP A 1006 -15.67 -28.72 -19.21
CA ASP A 1006 -16.47 -27.51 -19.29
C ASP A 1006 -15.58 -26.26 -19.34
N GLU A 1007 -14.83 -26.01 -18.27
CA GLU A 1007 -13.93 -24.87 -18.09
C GLU A 1007 -12.53 -25.38 -17.68
N ALA A 1008 -11.48 -24.57 -17.86
CA ALA A 1008 -10.14 -24.98 -17.44
C ALA A 1008 -9.89 -24.63 -15.95
N ILE A 1009 -9.21 -25.51 -15.20
CA ILE A 1009 -8.74 -25.19 -13.83
C ILE A 1009 -7.44 -24.42 -13.96
N THR A 1010 -7.46 -23.15 -13.58
CA THR A 1010 -6.29 -22.25 -13.64
C THR A 1010 -5.37 -22.41 -12.42
N LEU A 1011 -4.15 -21.90 -12.55
CA LEU A 1011 -3.22 -21.76 -11.42
C LEU A 1011 -3.80 -20.83 -10.34
N LEU A 1012 -4.55 -19.79 -10.72
CA LEU A 1012 -5.31 -18.94 -9.78
C LEU A 1012 -6.35 -19.73 -8.98
N ASP A 1013 -7.17 -20.55 -9.63
CA ASP A 1013 -8.17 -21.40 -8.94
C ASP A 1013 -7.50 -22.26 -7.85
N ILE A 1014 -6.35 -22.86 -8.16
CA ILE A 1014 -5.58 -23.70 -7.23
C ILE A 1014 -5.00 -22.88 -6.07
N MET A 1015 -4.52 -21.66 -6.34
CA MET A 1015 -3.93 -20.76 -5.34
C MET A 1015 -4.97 -20.16 -4.38
N GLU A 1016 -6.15 -19.80 -4.88
CA GLU A 1016 -7.21 -19.18 -4.09
C GLU A 1016 -7.91 -20.18 -3.17
N LYS A 1017 -8.03 -21.44 -3.59
CA LYS A 1017 -8.50 -22.53 -2.73
C LYS A 1017 -7.54 -22.80 -1.56
N ASP A 1018 -8.11 -23.18 -0.42
CA ASP A 1018 -7.36 -23.81 0.67
C ASP A 1018 -7.40 -25.34 0.50
N ILE A 1019 -6.24 -25.97 0.61
CA ILE A 1019 -6.05 -27.42 0.39
C ILE A 1019 -5.25 -28.02 1.57
N PRO A 1020 -5.75 -27.93 2.81
CA PRO A 1020 -4.96 -28.13 4.03
C PRO A 1020 -4.58 -29.59 4.32
N HIS A 1021 -5.09 -30.55 3.54
CA HIS A 1021 -4.93 -31.99 3.76
C HIS A 1021 -4.11 -32.72 2.68
N ALA A 1022 -3.79 -32.03 1.58
CA ALA A 1022 -3.07 -32.62 0.45
C ALA A 1022 -1.68 -33.19 0.82
N GLU A 1023 -1.33 -34.32 0.22
CA GLU A 1023 -0.04 -35.02 0.39
C GLU A 1023 0.68 -35.28 -0.92
N PHE A 1024 0.01 -35.85 -1.92
CA PHE A 1024 0.64 -36.28 -3.17
C PHE A 1024 -0.18 -35.95 -4.41
N ALA A 1025 0.45 -35.36 -5.42
CA ALA A 1025 -0.11 -35.22 -6.76
C ALA A 1025 0.79 -35.90 -7.80
N PHE A 1026 0.21 -36.73 -8.67
CA PHE A 1026 0.85 -37.16 -9.92
C PHE A 1026 0.17 -36.46 -11.09
N LEU A 1027 0.92 -35.65 -11.83
CA LEU A 1027 0.41 -34.86 -12.95
C LEU A 1027 0.85 -35.50 -14.27
N SER A 1028 0.00 -36.38 -14.80
CA SER A 1028 0.12 -36.95 -16.15
C SER A 1028 -0.48 -35.99 -17.18
N ALA A 1029 0.05 -34.76 -17.18
CA ALA A 1029 -0.42 -33.65 -17.98
C ALA A 1029 0.77 -32.84 -18.49
N CYS A 1030 0.66 -32.21 -19.65
CA CYS A 1030 1.79 -31.53 -20.30
C CYS A 1030 2.21 -30.22 -19.61
N HIS A 1031 3.49 -29.83 -19.73
CA HIS A 1031 4.04 -28.54 -19.32
C HIS A 1031 3.84 -28.12 -17.85
N THR A 1032 3.52 -29.04 -16.93
CA THR A 1032 3.11 -28.70 -15.54
C THR A 1032 4.24 -28.17 -14.66
N ALA A 1033 5.50 -28.35 -15.06
CA ALA A 1033 6.70 -27.88 -14.41
C ALA A 1033 7.46 -26.78 -15.18
N VAL A 1034 6.82 -26.12 -16.14
CA VAL A 1034 7.43 -25.07 -16.98
C VAL A 1034 7.19 -23.69 -16.36
N GLY A 1035 8.21 -23.09 -15.75
CA GLY A 1035 8.12 -21.75 -15.16
C GLY A 1035 7.96 -20.61 -16.19
N ASP A 1036 7.56 -19.43 -15.70
CA ASP A 1036 7.52 -18.19 -16.49
C ASP A 1036 8.93 -17.76 -16.94
N GLU A 1037 9.09 -17.47 -18.24
CA GLU A 1037 10.36 -16.96 -18.78
C GLU A 1037 10.63 -15.50 -18.39
N LYS A 1038 9.59 -14.73 -18.07
CA LYS A 1038 9.68 -13.31 -17.69
C LYS A 1038 10.07 -13.13 -16.21
N THR A 1039 9.78 -14.12 -15.36
CA THR A 1039 10.20 -14.20 -13.94
C THR A 1039 10.52 -15.65 -13.53
N PRO A 1040 11.63 -16.25 -14.00
CA PRO A 1040 11.95 -17.66 -13.74
C PRO A 1040 12.13 -17.96 -12.25
N ASP A 1041 12.61 -16.98 -11.47
CA ASP A 1041 12.84 -17.10 -10.04
C ASP A 1041 11.60 -16.83 -9.15
N GLU A 1042 10.46 -16.46 -9.73
CA GLU A 1042 9.14 -16.60 -9.07
C GLU A 1042 8.53 -17.99 -9.28
N VAL A 1043 9.07 -18.82 -10.18
CA VAL A 1043 8.72 -20.25 -10.36
C VAL A 1043 7.19 -20.47 -10.54
N ILE A 1044 6.58 -19.69 -11.43
CA ILE A 1044 5.12 -19.67 -11.66
C ILE A 1044 4.72 -20.80 -12.62
N HIS A 1045 4.34 -21.96 -12.07
CA HIS A 1045 3.83 -23.12 -12.84
C HIS A 1045 2.93 -24.05 -11.99
N LEU A 1046 2.14 -24.90 -12.64
CA LEU A 1046 1.10 -25.74 -12.00
C LEU A 1046 1.60 -26.61 -10.84
N ALA A 1047 2.71 -27.33 -11.03
CA ALA A 1047 3.29 -28.19 -9.99
C ALA A 1047 3.78 -27.40 -8.76
N ALA A 1048 4.30 -26.18 -8.94
CA ALA A 1048 4.63 -25.28 -7.83
C ALA A 1048 3.37 -24.71 -7.17
N GLY A 1049 2.34 -24.37 -7.94
CA GLY A 1049 1.04 -23.96 -7.43
C GLY A 1049 0.43 -24.95 -6.44
N LEU A 1050 0.34 -26.22 -6.84
CA LEU A 1050 -0.12 -27.30 -5.96
C LEU A 1050 0.79 -27.44 -4.71
N GLN A 1051 2.11 -27.34 -4.88
CA GLN A 1051 3.09 -27.41 -3.79
C GLN A 1051 2.90 -26.28 -2.75
N PHE A 1052 2.67 -25.04 -3.19
CA PHE A 1052 2.46 -23.90 -2.30
C PHE A 1052 1.07 -23.85 -1.66
N SER A 1053 0.06 -24.44 -2.33
CA SER A 1053 -1.33 -24.49 -1.87
C SER A 1053 -1.60 -25.62 -0.89
N GLY A 1054 -0.80 -26.70 -0.90
CA GLY A 1054 -0.80 -27.70 0.19
C GLY A 1054 0.01 -28.98 -0.07
N PHE A 1055 0.19 -29.40 -1.32
CA PHE A 1055 0.71 -30.72 -1.66
C PHE A 1055 2.16 -30.95 -1.18
N LYS A 1056 2.35 -31.95 -0.31
CA LYS A 1056 3.65 -32.31 0.30
C LYS A 1056 4.64 -32.91 -0.72
N SER A 1057 4.15 -33.40 -1.86
CA SER A 1057 4.93 -34.01 -2.92
C SER A 1057 4.19 -33.97 -4.26
N VAL A 1058 4.87 -33.59 -5.34
CA VAL A 1058 4.29 -33.51 -6.69
C VAL A 1058 5.23 -34.19 -7.71
N VAL A 1059 4.70 -35.02 -8.59
CA VAL A 1059 5.35 -35.41 -9.85
C VAL A 1059 4.71 -34.61 -10.99
N GLY A 1060 5.54 -33.98 -11.83
CA GLY A 1060 5.10 -33.15 -12.95
C GLY A 1060 6.08 -33.18 -14.12
N THR A 1061 5.82 -32.36 -15.14
CA THR A 1061 6.36 -32.53 -16.51
C THR A 1061 7.02 -31.25 -17.03
N LEU A 1062 8.24 -31.38 -17.57
CA LEU A 1062 9.00 -30.24 -18.11
C LEU A 1062 8.62 -29.82 -19.54
N TRP A 1063 7.81 -30.61 -20.28
CA TRP A 1063 7.33 -30.31 -21.63
C TRP A 1063 6.10 -31.18 -21.98
N GLU A 1064 5.78 -31.30 -23.26
CA GLU A 1064 4.72 -32.16 -23.81
C GLU A 1064 5.07 -33.65 -23.68
N VAL A 1065 4.11 -34.48 -23.30
CA VAL A 1065 4.27 -35.92 -23.11
C VAL A 1065 3.29 -36.67 -24.02
N ASP A 1066 3.78 -37.69 -24.74
CA ASP A 1066 2.92 -38.58 -25.53
C ASP A 1066 2.13 -39.49 -24.58
N ASP A 1067 0.81 -39.56 -24.74
CA ASP A 1067 -0.10 -40.21 -23.79
C ASP A 1067 -0.02 -41.75 -23.81
N ALA A 1068 0.30 -42.35 -24.96
CA ALA A 1068 0.58 -43.78 -25.05
C ALA A 1068 1.93 -44.15 -24.41
N VAL A 1069 2.91 -43.24 -24.49
CA VAL A 1069 4.25 -43.42 -23.89
C VAL A 1069 4.23 -43.16 -22.39
N ALA A 1070 3.59 -42.07 -21.93
CA ALA A 1070 3.47 -41.65 -20.52
C ALA A 1070 3.05 -42.81 -19.62
N LYS A 1071 2.03 -43.55 -20.05
CA LYS A 1071 1.44 -44.70 -19.36
C LYS A 1071 2.47 -45.75 -18.93
N HIS A 1072 3.59 -45.92 -19.65
CA HIS A 1072 4.66 -46.85 -19.27
C HIS A 1072 5.43 -46.36 -18.04
N VAL A 1073 5.71 -45.04 -17.97
CA VAL A 1073 6.34 -44.40 -16.80
C VAL A 1073 5.37 -44.42 -15.61
N VAL A 1074 4.10 -44.11 -15.85
CA VAL A 1074 3.05 -44.13 -14.82
C VAL A 1074 2.87 -45.53 -14.23
N LYS A 1075 2.85 -46.57 -15.09
CA LYS A 1075 2.82 -47.98 -14.66
C LYS A 1075 3.98 -48.28 -13.72
N ALA A 1076 5.21 -48.09 -14.19
CA ALA A 1076 6.42 -48.44 -13.44
C ALA A 1076 6.57 -47.61 -12.16
N PHE A 1077 6.09 -46.36 -12.16
CA PHE A 1077 6.02 -45.51 -10.97
C PHE A 1077 5.11 -46.10 -9.90
N TYR A 1078 3.85 -46.42 -10.22
CA TYR A 1078 2.91 -46.93 -9.23
C TYR A 1078 3.23 -48.37 -8.79
N GLU A 1079 3.79 -49.21 -9.68
CA GLU A 1079 4.36 -50.50 -9.29
C GLU A 1079 5.45 -50.31 -8.23
N ASN A 1080 6.48 -49.48 -8.49
CA ASN A 1080 7.55 -49.23 -7.51
C ASN A 1080 7.06 -48.49 -6.25
N MET A 1081 6.03 -47.64 -6.35
CA MET A 1081 5.46 -46.94 -5.19
C MET A 1081 4.90 -47.93 -4.15
N PHE A 1082 4.39 -49.08 -4.62
CA PHE A 1082 3.71 -50.08 -3.82
C PHE A 1082 4.38 -51.47 -3.80
N GLU A 1083 5.58 -51.62 -4.39
CA GLU A 1083 6.41 -52.84 -4.33
C GLU A 1083 6.77 -53.21 -2.88
N ASP A 1084 6.05 -54.22 -2.38
CA ASP A 1084 6.25 -55.08 -1.20
C ASP A 1084 6.64 -54.51 0.17
N LEU A 1085 5.92 -54.99 1.20
CA LEU A 1085 6.46 -55.74 2.36
C LEU A 1085 5.33 -55.99 3.37
N GLU A 1086 4.70 -57.16 3.31
CA GLU A 1086 3.85 -57.81 4.33
C GLU A 1086 2.55 -57.08 4.79
N ASP A 1087 2.51 -55.74 4.86
CA ASP A 1087 1.42 -54.90 5.40
C ASP A 1087 0.39 -54.39 4.35
N GLY A 1088 0.25 -55.06 3.20
CA GLY A 1088 -0.85 -54.80 2.25
C GLY A 1088 -0.81 -53.48 1.47
N GLY A 1089 0.32 -52.76 1.47
CA GLY A 1089 0.55 -51.56 0.66
C GLY A 1089 0.13 -50.26 1.34
N VAL A 1090 1.08 -49.59 2.00
CA VAL A 1090 0.87 -48.28 2.65
C VAL A 1090 1.13 -47.14 1.68
N MET A 1091 0.18 -46.19 1.58
CA MET A 1091 0.34 -44.95 0.84
C MET A 1091 1.29 -44.00 1.58
N ASP A 1092 2.53 -43.90 1.10
CA ASP A 1092 3.60 -43.08 1.69
C ASP A 1092 4.22 -42.12 0.66
N CYS A 1093 3.90 -40.81 0.76
CA CYS A 1093 4.35 -39.79 -0.18
C CYS A 1093 5.88 -39.50 -0.09
N THR A 1094 6.58 -40.12 0.87
CA THR A 1094 8.04 -40.04 0.97
C THR A 1094 8.77 -40.94 -0.02
N LYS A 1095 8.12 -42.02 -0.49
CA LYS A 1095 8.67 -42.93 -1.52
C LYS A 1095 8.75 -42.32 -2.92
N ALA A 1096 7.95 -41.31 -3.25
CA ALA A 1096 7.75 -40.83 -4.63
C ALA A 1096 9.04 -40.45 -5.38
N ALA A 1097 10.06 -39.89 -4.69
CA ALA A 1097 11.36 -39.60 -5.30
C ALA A 1097 12.06 -40.88 -5.82
N TRP A 1098 12.03 -41.92 -4.99
CA TRP A 1098 12.66 -43.21 -5.25
C TRP A 1098 11.85 -43.97 -6.32
N ALA A 1099 10.52 -43.99 -6.21
CA ALA A 1099 9.64 -44.63 -7.18
C ALA A 1099 9.82 -44.06 -8.59
N LEU A 1100 9.96 -42.73 -8.73
CA LEU A 1100 10.25 -42.10 -10.03
C LEU A 1100 11.64 -42.48 -10.55
N ASN A 1101 12.68 -42.46 -9.71
CA ASN A 1101 14.04 -42.86 -10.10
C ASN A 1101 14.15 -44.36 -10.44
N ARG A 1102 13.26 -45.21 -9.93
CA ARG A 1102 13.13 -46.60 -10.37
C ARG A 1102 12.36 -46.70 -11.67
N ALA A 1103 11.26 -45.96 -11.83
CA ALA A 1103 10.47 -45.94 -13.06
C ALA A 1103 11.31 -45.51 -14.27
N THR A 1104 12.09 -44.43 -14.18
CA THR A 1104 12.97 -43.95 -15.27
C THR A 1104 14.00 -44.99 -15.68
N HIS A 1105 14.50 -45.79 -14.72
CA HIS A 1105 15.39 -46.92 -14.98
C HIS A 1105 14.68 -48.12 -15.61
N ALA A 1106 13.51 -48.50 -15.10
CA ALA A 1106 12.76 -49.67 -15.56
C ALA A 1106 12.39 -49.55 -17.04
N VAL A 1107 11.94 -48.37 -17.47
CA VAL A 1107 11.53 -48.10 -18.86
C VAL A 1107 12.70 -47.71 -19.78
N LYS A 1108 13.97 -47.92 -19.39
CA LYS A 1108 15.15 -47.44 -20.13
C LYS A 1108 15.24 -47.93 -21.59
N MET A 1109 14.57 -49.03 -21.92
CA MET A 1109 14.56 -49.66 -23.24
C MET A 1109 13.33 -49.30 -24.08
N ASP A 1110 12.18 -49.08 -23.43
CA ASP A 1110 10.87 -48.99 -24.10
C ASP A 1110 10.43 -47.54 -24.37
N VAL A 1111 10.94 -46.59 -23.58
CA VAL A 1111 10.55 -45.17 -23.65
C VAL A 1111 11.69 -44.31 -24.23
N PRO A 1112 11.43 -43.38 -25.17
CA PRO A 1112 12.43 -42.42 -25.68
C PRO A 1112 13.12 -41.60 -24.58
N LEU A 1113 14.24 -40.94 -24.92
CA LEU A 1113 15.05 -40.21 -23.93
C LEU A 1113 14.28 -39.00 -23.36
N GLU A 1114 13.72 -38.19 -24.25
CA GLU A 1114 12.91 -37.02 -23.93
C GLU A 1114 11.59 -37.35 -23.21
N GLN A 1115 11.03 -38.55 -23.43
CA GLN A 1115 9.81 -39.00 -22.76
C GLN A 1115 10.07 -39.65 -21.39
N ARG A 1116 11.33 -40.01 -21.09
CA ARG A 1116 11.77 -40.38 -19.72
C ARG A 1116 12.08 -39.16 -18.86
N MET A 1117 12.94 -38.28 -19.36
CA MET A 1117 13.48 -37.15 -18.59
C MET A 1117 12.54 -35.93 -18.50
N VAL A 1118 11.30 -36.06 -19.00
CA VAL A 1118 10.26 -35.04 -18.83
C VAL A 1118 9.70 -35.02 -17.42
N PHE A 1119 9.62 -36.18 -16.75
CA PHE A 1119 9.04 -36.32 -15.43
C PHE A 1119 10.02 -35.90 -14.33
N ILE A 1120 9.64 -34.91 -13.53
CA ILE A 1120 10.40 -34.47 -12.35
C ILE A 1120 9.57 -34.54 -11.07
N HIS A 1121 10.27 -34.74 -9.95
CA HIS A 1121 9.71 -34.80 -8.62
C HIS A 1121 9.96 -33.48 -7.87
N VAL A 1122 8.92 -32.67 -7.69
CA VAL A 1122 8.93 -31.36 -7.01
C VAL A 1122 8.32 -31.55 -5.61
N ALA A 1123 9.17 -31.78 -4.59
CA ALA A 1123 8.69 -32.44 -3.37
C ALA A 1123 9.51 -32.23 -2.09
N LEU A 1124 8.80 -32.37 -0.97
CA LEU A 1124 9.19 -31.78 0.32
C LEU A 1124 9.49 -32.86 1.39
N SER A 1125 9.27 -34.12 1.04
CA SER A 1125 9.32 -35.30 1.89
C SER A 1125 10.72 -35.68 2.42
N ARG A 1126 10.76 -36.55 3.45
CA ARG A 1126 11.98 -37.24 3.91
C ARG A 1126 12.44 -38.28 2.86
N GLY A 1127 13.67 -38.78 2.99
CA GLY A 1127 14.05 -40.09 2.42
C GLY A 1127 13.60 -41.24 3.34
N PRO A 1128 13.50 -42.48 2.84
CA PRO A 1128 13.11 -43.65 3.63
C PRO A 1128 14.12 -43.95 4.75
N PRO A 1129 13.70 -44.60 5.85
CA PRO A 1129 14.59 -44.92 6.97
C PRO A 1129 15.65 -45.97 6.60
N MET A 1130 16.86 -45.84 7.16
CA MET A 1130 18.02 -46.69 6.87
C MET A 1130 17.80 -48.20 7.12
N SER A 1131 16.85 -48.57 7.97
CA SER A 1131 16.47 -49.98 8.20
C SER A 1131 16.04 -50.69 6.91
N THR A 1132 15.25 -50.01 6.07
CA THR A 1132 14.82 -50.50 4.75
C THR A 1132 16.02 -50.63 3.80
N PHE A 1133 16.92 -49.66 3.83
CA PHE A 1133 18.10 -49.59 2.96
C PHE A 1133 19.09 -50.73 3.24
N LEU A 1134 19.23 -51.14 4.51
CA LEU A 1134 20.08 -52.28 4.89
C LEU A 1134 19.52 -53.62 4.40
N ARG A 1135 18.21 -53.86 4.49
CA ARG A 1135 17.58 -55.08 3.91
C ARG A 1135 17.80 -55.18 2.40
N LEU A 1136 17.60 -54.07 1.67
CA LEU A 1136 17.71 -54.04 0.21
C LEU A 1136 19.14 -54.25 -0.33
N MET A 1137 20.18 -53.95 0.46
CA MET A 1137 21.57 -54.10 0.00
C MET A 1137 22.03 -55.58 -0.06
N PHE A 1138 21.48 -56.46 0.77
CA PHE A 1138 21.81 -57.90 0.78
C PHE A 1138 21.25 -58.66 -0.44
N LEU A 1139 20.17 -58.18 -1.07
CA LEU A 1139 19.54 -58.84 -2.22
C LEU A 1139 20.35 -58.72 -3.53
N ARG A 1140 21.49 -58.00 -3.54
CA ARG A 1140 22.36 -57.85 -4.73
C ARG A 1140 23.63 -58.68 -4.72
N ASN A 1141 23.99 -59.35 -3.62
CA ASN A 1141 25.13 -60.27 -3.54
C ASN A 1141 25.00 -61.20 -2.31
N PRO A 1142 24.75 -62.51 -2.48
CA PRO A 1142 24.70 -63.47 -1.37
C PRO A 1142 26.07 -64.12 -1.09
N PRO A 1143 26.77 -63.80 0.02
CA PRO A 1143 27.80 -64.69 0.55
C PRO A 1143 27.14 -65.92 1.19
N VAL A 1144 27.68 -67.11 0.92
CA VAL A 1144 27.17 -68.37 1.50
C VAL A 1144 27.54 -68.46 2.97
N LEU A 1145 26.57 -68.34 3.88
CA LEU A 1145 26.67 -68.79 5.28
C LEU A 1145 25.28 -68.94 5.90
N SER A 1146 24.92 -70.17 6.30
CA SER A 1146 23.61 -70.46 6.93
C SER A 1146 23.70 -70.40 8.46
N VAL A 1147 22.78 -69.69 9.11
CA VAL A 1147 22.60 -69.73 10.57
C VAL A 1147 21.14 -70.06 10.89
N ARG A 1148 20.90 -71.10 11.70
CA ARG A 1148 19.56 -71.47 12.18
C ARG A 1148 19.20 -70.66 13.44
N PRO A 1149 17.97 -70.16 13.59
CA PRO A 1149 17.52 -69.56 14.84
C PRO A 1149 17.31 -70.63 15.92
N ILE A 1150 17.72 -70.34 17.15
CA ILE A 1150 17.34 -71.11 18.35
C ILE A 1150 16.25 -70.32 19.08
N LEU A 1151 15.07 -70.91 19.26
CA LEU A 1151 14.04 -70.36 20.14
C LEU A 1151 14.31 -70.75 21.60
N CYS A 1152 14.17 -69.79 22.51
CA CYS A 1152 13.96 -70.01 23.94
C CYS A 1152 12.80 -69.13 24.41
N TYR A 1153 11.95 -69.66 25.29
CA TYR A 1153 10.63 -69.09 25.59
C TYR A 1153 10.27 -69.21 27.08
N ARG A 1154 9.98 -68.07 27.73
CA ARG A 1154 9.27 -67.86 29.03
C ARG A 1154 9.26 -66.33 29.29
N ASP A 1155 8.18 -65.62 29.66
CA ASP A 1155 7.13 -65.85 30.68
C ASP A 1155 7.71 -65.67 32.11
N THR A 1156 7.21 -64.81 33.02
CA THR A 1156 5.90 -64.12 33.17
C THR A 1156 6.03 -62.63 33.60
N ARG A 1157 4.90 -61.91 33.61
CA ARG A 1157 4.48 -60.80 34.49
C ARG A 1157 5.51 -60.12 35.43
N SER A 1158 5.83 -58.84 35.18
CA SER A 1158 5.79 -57.74 36.19
C SER A 1158 6.12 -56.38 35.55
N SER A 1159 5.73 -55.28 36.19
CA SER A 1159 5.83 -53.91 35.67
C SER A 1159 7.22 -53.29 35.84
N GLY A 1160 7.77 -52.66 34.80
CA GLY A 1160 8.95 -51.79 34.93
C GLY A 1160 9.75 -51.60 33.63
N VAL A 1161 9.72 -50.38 33.10
CA VAL A 1161 10.50 -49.82 31.98
C VAL A 1161 11.81 -50.57 31.63
N LYS A 1162 11.96 -50.98 30.36
CA LYS A 1162 13.24 -51.44 29.78
C LYS A 1162 13.65 -50.61 28.56
N VAL A 1163 14.90 -50.15 28.56
CA VAL A 1163 15.60 -49.65 27.38
C VAL A 1163 16.22 -50.85 26.66
N PHE A 1164 15.98 -51.00 25.36
CA PHE A 1164 16.60 -52.03 24.53
C PHE A 1164 17.78 -51.47 23.74
N GLY A 1165 18.97 -52.00 23.98
CA GLY A 1165 20.14 -51.87 23.12
C GLY A 1165 20.49 -53.22 22.50
N ILE A 1166 20.72 -53.27 21.20
CA ILE A 1166 21.12 -54.49 20.49
C ILE A 1166 22.64 -54.49 20.36
N PHE A 1167 23.31 -55.44 21.02
CA PHE A 1167 24.72 -55.77 20.78
C PHE A 1167 24.80 -57.08 20.01
N SER A 1168 25.44 -57.04 18.84
CA SER A 1168 25.90 -58.24 18.12
C SER A 1168 27.41 -58.38 18.33
N MET A 1169 27.84 -59.38 19.10
CA MET A 1169 29.24 -59.81 19.08
C MET A 1169 29.51 -60.63 17.81
N ILE A 1170 30.67 -60.42 17.21
CA ILE A 1170 31.25 -61.28 16.17
C ILE A 1170 32.60 -61.72 16.72
N GLU A 1171 32.74 -63.02 16.98
CA GLU A 1171 34.04 -63.61 17.31
C GLU A 1171 34.82 -63.93 16.03
N PHE A 1172 36.12 -63.73 16.05
CA PHE A 1172 37.06 -64.15 15.01
C PHE A 1172 38.04 -65.16 15.62
N ILE A 1173 38.35 -66.23 14.87
CA ILE A 1173 39.33 -67.25 15.27
C ILE A 1173 40.38 -67.38 14.16
N ASP A 1174 41.65 -67.36 14.59
CA ASP A 1174 42.90 -67.52 13.86
C ASP A 1174 43.25 -66.56 12.70
N GLY A 1175 44.52 -66.18 12.51
CA GLY A 1175 45.67 -66.51 13.37
C GLY A 1175 47.01 -65.91 12.93
N THR A 1176 48.05 -66.19 13.73
CA THR A 1176 49.47 -65.75 13.62
C THR A 1176 49.81 -64.29 13.99
N THR A 1177 51.00 -64.10 14.60
CA THR A 1177 51.57 -62.81 15.08
C THR A 1177 53.10 -62.83 14.92
N PRO A 1178 53.76 -61.65 14.92
CA PRO A 1178 54.53 -61.21 16.11
C PRO A 1178 54.12 -59.79 16.58
N ARG A 1179 53.93 -59.49 17.88
CA ARG A 1179 54.94 -59.17 18.94
C ARG A 1179 55.77 -57.90 18.66
N ILE A 1180 56.07 -56.95 19.57
CA ILE A 1180 55.81 -56.60 21.01
C ILE A 1180 56.50 -55.20 21.26
N PRO A 1181 56.37 -54.40 22.36
CA PRO A 1181 55.34 -54.18 23.43
C PRO A 1181 54.59 -52.80 23.26
N PHE A 1182 53.51 -52.41 23.96
CA PHE A 1182 53.35 -51.99 25.39
C PHE A 1182 54.36 -50.90 25.86
N LEU A 1183 53.98 -49.75 26.45
CA LEU A 1183 53.27 -49.57 27.74
C LEU A 1183 52.53 -48.21 27.94
N ALA A 1184 51.88 -48.07 29.10
CA ALA A 1184 50.76 -47.17 29.45
C ALA A 1184 51.03 -45.69 29.87
N ARG A 1185 49.95 -44.88 29.77
CA ARG A 1185 49.45 -43.80 30.67
C ARG A 1185 50.41 -42.89 31.49
N ALA A 1186 50.52 -41.64 31.03
CA ALA A 1186 49.98 -40.40 31.66
C ALA A 1186 50.33 -39.91 33.11
N ARG A 1187 50.57 -38.59 33.18
CA ARG A 1187 50.51 -37.58 34.29
C ARG A 1187 51.81 -37.20 35.05
N SER A 1188 52.01 -35.87 35.16
CA SER A 1188 52.77 -35.10 36.20
C SER A 1188 54.29 -35.37 36.36
N SER A 1189 55.15 -34.43 36.76
CA SER A 1189 55.06 -32.97 37.01
C SER A 1189 56.49 -32.36 37.09
N SER A 1190 56.63 -31.02 37.18
CA SER A 1190 57.70 -30.23 37.86
C SER A 1190 59.10 -30.87 38.09
N THR A 1191 60.25 -30.25 37.74
CA THR A 1191 60.70 -28.89 38.14
C THR A 1191 61.81 -28.29 37.24
N THR A 1192 62.08 -27.00 37.46
CA THR A 1192 63.22 -26.13 37.06
C THR A 1192 64.61 -26.56 37.62
N PRO A 1193 65.74 -25.84 37.33
CA PRO A 1193 66.21 -25.14 36.11
C PRO A 1193 67.73 -25.36 35.78
N SER A 1194 68.22 -24.89 34.62
CA SER A 1194 69.57 -24.25 34.44
C SER A 1194 69.87 -23.89 32.96
N ALA A 1195 70.90 -23.06 32.75
CA ALA A 1195 71.48 -22.60 31.48
C ALA A 1195 72.96 -22.16 31.77
N PRO A 1196 73.79 -21.62 30.84
CA PRO A 1196 73.72 -21.45 29.37
C PRO A 1196 74.94 -22.24 28.75
N PRO A 1197 75.80 -21.81 27.78
CA PRO A 1197 75.81 -20.64 26.86
C PRO A 1197 76.33 -20.89 25.41
N GLN A 1198 76.49 -19.78 24.65
CA GLN A 1198 77.26 -19.59 23.39
C GLN A 1198 76.67 -20.20 22.10
N GLY A 1199 76.72 -19.52 20.94
CA GLY A 1199 77.17 -18.14 20.68
C GLY A 1199 77.11 -17.73 19.19
N LEU A 1200 77.60 -16.51 18.91
CA LEU A 1200 77.89 -15.92 17.58
C LEU A 1200 76.72 -15.47 16.66
N LEU A 1201 76.18 -14.31 17.02
CA LEU A 1201 75.98 -13.15 16.12
C LEU A 1201 77.38 -12.65 15.59
N PRO A 1202 77.55 -11.68 14.63
CA PRO A 1202 76.71 -10.48 14.48
C PRO A 1202 76.64 -9.79 13.07
N HIS A 1203 75.90 -8.68 12.88
CA HIS A 1203 76.35 -7.25 12.79
C HIS A 1203 76.11 -6.64 11.38
N LEU A 1204 75.86 -5.35 11.07
CA LEU A 1204 75.64 -3.99 11.68
C LEU A 1204 74.60 -3.26 10.71
N GLN A 1205 74.04 -2.04 10.79
CA GLN A 1205 73.93 -0.83 11.67
C GLN A 1205 72.82 0.10 11.05
N ASP A 1206 72.30 1.20 11.62
CA ASP A 1206 72.23 1.80 12.97
C ASP A 1206 71.09 2.88 13.03
N ARG A 1207 70.95 3.55 14.19
CA ARG A 1207 70.17 4.78 14.52
C ARG A 1207 68.68 4.54 14.81
N SER A 1208 68.16 4.64 16.05
CA SER A 1208 68.63 5.25 17.32
C SER A 1208 68.68 6.79 17.31
N LEU A 1209 68.32 7.54 18.37
CA LEU A 1209 67.94 7.21 19.76
C LEU A 1209 66.42 7.58 20.02
N THR A 1210 65.80 7.79 21.20
CA THR A 1210 66.25 8.07 22.59
C THR A 1210 65.24 7.58 23.68
N HIS A 1211 65.47 7.99 24.93
CA HIS A 1211 65.06 7.47 26.25
C HIS A 1211 64.77 8.69 27.20
N PRO A 1212 64.46 8.58 28.54
CA PRO A 1212 63.67 7.57 29.31
C PRO A 1212 62.97 8.07 30.65
N LEU A 1213 62.45 7.11 31.48
CA LEU A 1213 62.22 7.15 32.98
C LEU A 1213 61.07 8.06 33.55
N LEU A 1214 60.43 7.83 34.73
CA LEU A 1214 60.59 6.86 35.84
C LEU A 1214 59.27 6.56 36.64
N VAL A 1215 58.82 5.29 36.64
CA VAL A 1215 58.16 4.42 37.69
C VAL A 1215 57.35 4.98 38.89
N HIS A 1216 56.15 4.41 39.15
CA HIS A 1216 55.78 3.77 40.46
C HIS A 1216 54.66 2.68 40.35
N LEU A 1217 54.43 1.92 41.42
CA LEU A 1217 53.83 0.54 41.46
C LEU A 1217 52.36 0.43 41.92
N GLN A 1218 51.65 -0.62 41.43
CA GLN A 1218 50.82 -1.65 42.16
C GLN A 1218 49.50 -2.08 41.43
N GLY A 1219 48.95 -3.28 41.72
CA GLY A 1219 47.46 -3.45 41.74
C GLY A 1219 46.71 -4.57 40.97
N ASN A 1220 47.12 -5.85 41.03
CA ASN A 1220 46.32 -7.10 40.88
C ASN A 1220 44.86 -7.14 40.29
N THR A 1221 44.71 -7.89 39.19
CA THR A 1221 43.78 -9.04 38.93
C THR A 1221 42.25 -9.01 39.16
N HIS A 1222 41.50 -9.29 38.07
CA HIS A 1222 40.38 -10.26 37.92
C HIS A 1222 39.13 -10.31 38.88
N ARG A 1223 37.92 -10.37 38.28
CA ARG A 1223 37.01 -11.57 38.15
C ARG A 1223 35.51 -11.43 38.56
N THR A 1224 34.64 -11.89 37.63
CA THR A 1224 33.34 -12.61 37.81
C THR A 1224 32.03 -11.91 38.25
N THR A 1225 30.95 -12.37 37.56
CA THR A 1225 29.55 -12.57 38.02
C THR A 1225 28.67 -11.36 38.37
N ILE A 1226 27.47 -11.32 37.76
CA ILE A 1226 26.27 -10.65 38.28
C ILE A 1226 25.12 -11.68 38.33
N ILE A 1227 24.21 -11.50 39.30
CA ILE A 1227 23.19 -12.48 39.75
C ILE A 1227 21.77 -12.03 39.33
N ILE A 1228 20.81 -12.96 39.35
CA ILE A 1228 19.40 -12.75 38.97
C ILE A 1228 18.55 -12.34 40.19
N SER A 1229 17.39 -11.70 39.96
CA SER A 1229 16.22 -11.51 40.86
C SER A 1229 16.12 -10.12 41.57
N PRO A 1230 14.98 -9.75 42.19
CA PRO A 1230 13.99 -8.88 41.50
C PRO A 1230 13.49 -7.71 42.40
N TRP A 1231 12.20 -7.32 42.27
CA TRP A 1231 11.51 -6.13 42.84
C TRP A 1231 11.75 -4.84 42.00
N CYS A 1232 10.85 -3.85 41.98
CA CYS A 1232 9.77 -3.50 42.92
C CYS A 1232 8.40 -3.21 42.23
N SER A 1233 7.40 -2.77 43.00
CA SER A 1233 5.99 -2.66 42.58
C SER A 1233 5.22 -1.51 43.27
N TYR A 1234 4.15 -1.04 42.59
CA TYR A 1234 2.99 -0.26 43.09
C TYR A 1234 3.12 1.26 43.32
N ARG A 1235 2.21 1.99 42.62
CA ARG A 1235 1.42 3.20 43.02
C ARG A 1235 2.13 4.51 43.38
N ASP A 1236 1.58 5.71 43.20
CA ASP A 1236 0.49 6.35 42.39
C ASP A 1236 0.78 7.90 42.51
N ASP A 1237 0.17 8.91 41.87
CA ASP A 1237 -1.00 9.09 40.98
C ASP A 1237 -0.82 10.41 40.15
N HIS A 1238 -1.83 10.76 39.34
CA HIS A 1238 -2.29 12.11 38.93
C HIS A 1238 -1.51 12.98 37.91
N SER A 1239 -2.23 13.25 36.81
CA SER A 1239 -2.22 14.45 35.94
C SER A 1239 -1.10 14.65 34.90
N GLY A 1240 -1.47 15.21 33.74
CA GLY A 1240 -0.55 15.69 32.69
C GLY A 1240 -0.45 14.84 31.42
N ILE A 1241 -1.46 14.89 30.54
CA ILE A 1241 -1.33 14.32 29.17
C ILE A 1241 -0.54 15.31 28.30
N VAL A 1242 0.69 14.96 27.93
CA VAL A 1242 1.47 15.64 26.90
C VAL A 1242 2.11 14.59 25.98
N LEU A 1243 1.73 14.62 24.70
CA LEU A 1243 2.31 13.76 23.67
C LEU A 1243 3.70 14.29 23.28
N TRP A 1244 4.76 13.51 23.54
CA TRP A 1244 6.09 13.77 23.00
C TRP A 1244 6.31 12.99 21.69
N ASN A 1245 6.86 13.68 20.69
CA ASN A 1245 7.01 13.18 19.33
C ASN A 1245 8.46 13.40 18.83
N CYS A 1246 8.88 12.63 17.81
CA CYS A 1246 10.08 12.82 17.00
C CYS A 1246 11.44 13.04 17.73
N GLY A 1247 12.18 11.95 17.96
CA GLY A 1247 13.63 12.03 18.25
C GLY A 1247 14.48 12.15 16.98
N ILE A 1248 15.06 13.32 16.71
CA ILE A 1248 16.08 13.54 15.67
C ILE A 1248 17.37 14.04 16.35
N PRO A 1249 18.55 13.44 16.10
CA PRO A 1249 19.81 13.95 16.65
C PRO A 1249 20.29 15.19 15.89
N VAL A 1250 20.31 16.34 16.56
CA VAL A 1250 20.94 17.56 16.04
C VAL A 1250 22.46 17.50 16.25
N LEU A 1251 23.23 17.37 15.18
CA LEU A 1251 24.69 17.50 15.20
C LEU A 1251 25.10 18.94 14.90
N ALA A 1252 25.36 19.72 15.95
CA ALA A 1252 25.85 21.09 15.84
C ALA A 1252 27.37 21.13 15.65
N HIS A 1253 27.85 21.58 14.48
CA HIS A 1253 29.27 21.85 14.23
C HIS A 1253 29.65 23.27 14.63
N SER A 1254 30.03 23.48 15.90
CA SER A 1254 30.69 24.72 16.33
C SER A 1254 32.18 24.70 15.97
N ARG A 1255 32.61 25.58 15.06
CA ARG A 1255 34.03 25.91 14.89
C ARG A 1255 34.56 26.61 16.15
N LEU A 1256 35.68 26.14 16.71
CA LEU A 1256 36.68 27.02 17.31
C LEU A 1256 37.99 26.25 17.50
N ALA A 1257 39.09 26.82 17.02
CA ALA A 1257 40.44 26.30 17.23
C ALA A 1257 41.26 27.34 17.99
N LYS A 1258 41.98 26.90 19.03
CA LYS A 1258 43.25 27.45 19.53
C LYS A 1258 43.71 26.71 20.79
N ILE A 1259 45.02 26.44 20.85
CA ILE A 1259 45.93 26.55 22.01
C ILE A 1259 45.41 25.87 23.31
N THR A 1260 46.06 24.81 23.82
CA THR A 1260 47.52 24.59 23.92
C THR A 1260 47.90 23.13 23.71
#